data_AF-A0A960PY96-F1
#
_entry.id   AF-A0A960PY96-F1
#
_cell.length_a   1.000
_cell.length_b   1.000
_cell.length_c   1.000
_cell.angle_alpha   90.00
_cell.angle_beta   90.00
_cell.angle_gamma   90.00
#
_symmetry.space_group_name_H-M   'P 1'
#
loop_
_entity.id
_entity.type
_entity.pdbx_description
1 polymer ?
#
loop_
_entity_poly.entity_id
_entity_poly.type
_entity_poly.pdbx_seq_one_letter_code
_entity_poly.pdbx_strand_id
1 'polypeptide(L)'
;MYLKDQIEIGGVTLSLETGRMAKQAHGSVLVRCGDSMVLATCCGTETNDPSKDFFPLTVEYRENFYAAGRFPGGFFKREGKLSTKETLVCRLIDRPLRPMFEEGYLGETQVNALVISYDGVNDTDVLGMIGAAAATYLSPVPFPTAQASVRVGLVDGEFVVNPNFETRAKSKLDLMVSGTRDSITMVEAGADFVSEDIMVDALAYAHDQIRLIIDLIERMGKQMNITRWPVEVPAINQAFYDELAAELKPRVIEAMTQVGKKNAENALSTLKKEIVERYADDEEKAPLAGRYFGMIKEASFRAYVLSERKRVDGRGFEDVRPISIEVGVLPRAHGSALFTRGETQALVTVTLGTKSDSQMIDSLAGESRKPFMLHYNFPSFSVGEVRPNRGPGRREIGHGALAERSLDPVIPEDTVFPYTIRTVSDILESNGSSSMASVCGGSLAMADAGVPIKFPVAGVAMGLVKEGDAYAVLTDIQGAEDHYGDMDFKVAGSADGITSLQMDIKVKGLTKKIMAEALEQAKRGRMHILGKMNEVLAEPRKEFSEFAPQILVIDVPVDKIRDVIGPGGKVIRGIVEKTGAKIDIEDSGKCFVTAPDTKAGEAALKMIEDLIAVPEEGKSYLGRVTRVVDFGAFVEILPGTEGLLHISEIANYRVRQVTDEIQEGDEVMVKVIGLERNGKIRLSRKALLV
;
A
#
# COMPACT_ATOMS: atom_id res chain seq x y z
N MET A 1 27.33 2.57 33.27
CA MET A 1 27.15 1.17 33.73
C MET A 1 26.93 0.28 32.50
N TYR A 2 27.53 -0.90 32.42
CA TYR A 2 27.23 -1.89 31.37
C TYR A 2 26.17 -2.87 31.88
N LEU A 3 25.12 -3.10 31.10
CA LEU A 3 24.05 -4.03 31.43
C LEU A 3 23.66 -4.83 30.19
N LYS A 4 23.38 -6.12 30.38
CA LYS A 4 22.82 -7.01 29.37
C LYS A 4 21.82 -7.94 30.04
N ASP A 5 20.62 -8.05 29.47
CA ASP A 5 19.58 -8.97 29.94
C ASP A 5 18.84 -9.55 28.71
N GLN A 6 18.13 -10.66 28.89
CA GLN A 6 17.50 -11.41 27.81
C GLN A 6 16.24 -12.15 28.24
N ILE A 7 15.43 -12.54 27.26
CA ILE A 7 14.24 -13.40 27.42
C ILE A 7 14.12 -14.36 26.24
N GLU A 8 13.38 -15.45 26.44
CA GLU A 8 12.92 -16.32 25.35
C GLU A 8 11.53 -15.87 24.89
N ILE A 9 11.36 -15.67 23.58
CA ILE A 9 10.08 -15.27 22.98
C ILE A 9 9.98 -15.88 21.57
N GLY A 10 8.86 -16.52 21.25
CA GLY A 10 8.68 -17.15 19.92
C GLY A 10 9.71 -18.22 19.58
N GLY A 11 10.30 -18.88 20.58
CA GLY A 11 11.35 -19.89 20.40
C GLY A 11 12.73 -19.33 20.08
N VAL A 12 12.93 -18.01 20.21
CA VAL A 12 14.23 -17.35 20.01
C VAL A 12 14.61 -16.46 21.19
N THR A 13 15.91 -16.32 21.45
CA THR A 13 16.42 -15.43 22.48
C THR A 13 16.43 -13.97 21.98
N LEU A 14 15.68 -13.11 22.65
CA LEU A 14 15.75 -11.66 22.50
C LEU A 14 16.64 -11.09 23.62
N SER A 15 17.66 -10.32 23.27
CA SER A 15 18.55 -9.68 24.24
C SER A 15 18.64 -8.17 24.05
N LEU A 16 18.76 -7.46 25.16
CA LEU A 16 18.97 -6.02 25.24
C LEU A 16 20.28 -5.74 25.96
N GLU A 17 21.07 -4.81 25.43
CA GLU A 17 22.34 -4.40 26.00
C GLU A 17 22.47 -2.87 26.01
N THR A 18 22.98 -2.29 27.10
CA THR A 18 23.27 -0.86 27.21
C THR A 18 24.62 -0.59 27.87
N GLY A 19 25.15 0.62 27.68
CA GLY A 19 26.40 1.07 28.30
C GLY A 19 27.69 0.65 27.60
N ARG A 20 27.61 -0.11 26.51
CA ARG A 20 28.76 -0.46 25.64
C ARG A 20 28.92 0.49 24.46
N MET A 21 27.84 0.73 23.71
CA MET A 21 27.82 1.53 22.48
C MET A 21 27.06 2.85 22.69
N ALA A 22 27.36 3.88 21.87
CA ALA A 22 26.66 5.17 21.86
C ALA A 22 26.50 5.87 23.23
N LYS A 23 27.52 5.79 24.08
CA LYS A 23 27.49 6.26 25.49
C LYS A 23 27.26 7.77 25.69
N GLN A 24 27.32 8.57 24.63
CA GLN A 24 27.02 10.00 24.68
C GLN A 24 25.53 10.31 24.43
N ALA A 25 24.77 9.37 23.87
CA ALA A 25 23.33 9.53 23.79
C ALA A 25 22.72 9.50 25.19
N HIS A 26 21.62 10.23 25.39
CA HIS A 26 20.89 10.25 26.65
C HIS A 26 20.37 8.86 27.02
N GLY A 27 19.99 8.06 26.02
CA GLY A 27 19.76 6.62 26.15
C GLY A 27 20.26 5.86 24.93
N SER A 28 20.75 4.63 25.13
CA SER A 28 21.18 3.75 24.05
C SER A 28 20.95 2.29 24.40
N VAL A 29 20.44 1.51 23.44
CA VAL A 29 20.18 0.08 23.59
C VAL A 29 20.56 -0.63 22.30
N LEU A 30 21.31 -1.71 22.44
CA LEU A 30 21.57 -2.67 21.37
C LEU A 30 20.62 -3.86 21.56
N VAL A 31 19.72 -4.04 20.60
CA VAL A 31 18.79 -5.17 20.53
C VAL A 31 19.38 -6.25 19.65
N ARG A 32 19.27 -7.52 20.08
CA ARG A 32 19.69 -8.68 19.26
C ARG A 32 18.68 -9.81 19.36
N CYS A 33 18.33 -10.37 18.20
CA CYS A 33 17.59 -11.60 18.03
C CYS A 33 18.27 -12.43 16.93
N GLY A 34 18.71 -13.65 17.24
CA GLY A 34 19.62 -14.39 16.36
C GLY A 34 20.91 -13.59 16.11
N ASP A 35 21.26 -13.39 14.84
CA ASP A 35 22.39 -12.52 14.45
C ASP A 35 21.92 -11.15 13.93
N SER A 36 20.61 -10.91 13.85
CA SER A 36 20.06 -9.59 13.58
C SER A 36 20.23 -8.65 14.79
N MET A 37 20.79 -7.47 14.55
CA MET A 37 21.16 -6.49 15.57
C MET A 37 20.76 -5.07 15.18
N VAL A 38 20.09 -4.37 16.10
CA VAL A 38 19.68 -2.97 15.92
C VAL A 38 20.19 -2.12 17.08
N LEU A 39 20.97 -1.09 16.77
CA LEU A 39 21.41 -0.08 17.74
C LEU A 39 20.40 1.07 17.75
N ALA A 40 19.72 1.24 18.87
CA ALA A 40 18.80 2.33 19.09
C ALA A 40 19.37 3.38 20.05
N THR A 41 19.09 4.65 19.79
CA THR A 41 19.51 5.79 20.63
C THR A 41 18.38 6.78 20.81
N CYS A 42 18.36 7.46 21.95
CA CYS A 42 17.48 8.58 22.25
C CYS A 42 18.33 9.78 22.70
N CYS A 43 18.10 10.94 22.10
CA CYS A 43 18.64 12.21 22.52
C CYS A 43 17.49 13.22 22.68
N GLY A 44 17.45 13.93 23.80
CA GLY A 44 16.47 14.99 24.04
C GLY A 44 17.13 16.30 24.49
N THR A 45 16.35 17.38 24.55
CA THR A 45 16.69 18.59 25.30
C THR A 45 15.87 18.66 26.58
N GLU A 46 16.48 19.14 27.66
CA GLU A 46 15.80 19.29 28.96
C GLU A 46 14.79 20.44 28.95
N THR A 47 15.10 21.53 28.24
CA THR A 47 14.25 22.72 28.16
C THR A 47 13.36 22.73 26.92
N ASN A 48 12.13 23.20 27.09
CA ASN A 48 11.19 23.49 26.01
C ASN A 48 11.60 24.77 25.25
N ASP A 49 11.42 24.78 23.94
CA ASP A 49 11.55 26.00 23.13
C ASP A 49 10.20 26.77 23.17
N PRO A 50 10.13 27.95 23.81
CA PRO A 50 8.88 28.69 23.95
C PRO A 50 8.32 29.21 22.61
N SER A 51 9.12 29.19 21.53
CA SER A 51 8.65 29.56 20.19
C SER A 51 7.89 28.45 19.47
N LYS A 52 7.90 27.22 20.00
CA LYS A 52 7.25 26.06 19.40
C LYS A 52 5.99 25.69 20.18
N ASP A 53 4.90 25.47 19.45
CA ASP A 53 3.60 25.06 19.96
C ASP A 53 3.33 23.55 19.75
N PHE A 54 4.35 22.78 19.36
CA PHE A 54 4.26 21.34 19.10
C PHE A 54 5.47 20.58 19.63
N PHE A 55 5.29 19.29 19.92
CA PHE A 55 6.36 18.41 20.38
C PHE A 55 7.27 17.96 19.21
N PRO A 56 8.54 18.39 19.15
CA PRO A 56 9.45 18.10 18.06
C PRO A 56 10.14 16.74 18.23
N LEU A 57 9.36 15.66 18.11
CA LEU A 57 9.87 14.28 18.03
C LEU A 57 10.21 13.92 16.58
N THR A 58 11.46 13.53 16.36
CA THR A 58 11.95 12.96 15.10
C THR A 58 12.41 11.53 15.32
N VAL A 59 11.89 10.61 14.50
CA VAL A 59 12.31 9.21 14.51
C VAL A 59 12.97 8.84 13.19
N GLU A 60 14.12 8.17 13.26
CA GLU A 60 14.84 7.64 12.11
C GLU A 60 15.12 6.15 12.30
N TYR A 61 14.72 5.33 11.33
CA TYR A 61 15.10 3.93 11.22
C TYR A 61 15.89 3.76 9.93
N ARG A 62 17.05 3.10 10.01
CA ARG A 62 17.98 2.97 8.90
C ARG A 62 18.45 1.53 8.70
N GLU A 63 18.31 1.04 7.48
CA GLU A 63 18.88 -0.22 7.04
C GLU A 63 20.21 0.03 6.35
N ASN A 64 21.31 -0.30 7.02
CA ASN A 64 22.63 -0.18 6.41
C ASN A 64 22.95 -1.46 5.64
N PHE A 65 23.34 -1.36 4.37
CA PHE A 65 23.59 -2.54 3.53
C PHE A 65 24.77 -3.39 4.01
N TYR A 66 25.71 -2.77 4.74
CA TYR A 66 26.78 -3.51 5.42
C TYR A 66 26.25 -4.50 6.45
N ALA A 67 25.04 -4.29 7.00
CA ALA A 67 24.43 -5.21 7.96
C ALA A 67 24.21 -6.60 7.36
N ALA A 68 23.99 -6.65 6.03
CA ALA A 68 23.88 -7.86 5.23
C ALA A 68 25.16 -8.19 4.43
N GLY A 69 26.27 -7.47 4.67
CA GLY A 69 27.51 -7.64 3.92
C GLY A 69 27.43 -7.26 2.43
N ARG A 70 26.51 -6.35 2.06
CA ARG A 70 26.23 -5.99 0.66
C ARG A 70 26.57 -4.53 0.36
N PHE A 71 26.78 -4.22 -0.91
CA PHE A 71 26.80 -2.84 -1.42
C PHE A 71 25.37 -2.40 -1.77
N PRO A 72 25.01 -1.11 -1.59
CA PRO A 72 23.77 -0.56 -2.14
C PRO A 72 23.72 -0.70 -3.67
N GLY A 73 22.55 -1.05 -4.22
CA GLY A 73 22.36 -1.23 -5.67
C GLY A 73 22.53 0.06 -6.49
N GLY A 74 22.23 1.22 -5.89
CA GLY A 74 22.29 2.53 -6.56
C GLY A 74 23.67 2.93 -7.11
N PHE A 75 23.69 3.94 -7.99
CA PHE A 75 24.90 4.42 -8.68
C PHE A 75 26.01 4.88 -7.71
N PHE A 76 25.64 5.58 -6.64
CA PHE A 76 26.59 6.15 -5.68
C PHE A 76 27.19 5.15 -4.68
N LYS A 77 26.69 3.90 -4.64
CA LYS A 77 27.13 2.86 -3.69
C LYS A 77 27.13 3.31 -2.22
N ARG A 78 26.17 4.16 -1.87
CA ARG A 78 25.92 4.72 -0.54
C ARG A 78 24.42 4.83 -0.32
N GLU A 79 23.97 4.57 0.91
CA GLU A 79 22.57 4.70 1.29
C GLU A 79 22.14 6.18 1.22
N GLY A 80 21.13 6.46 0.38
CA GLY A 80 20.66 7.82 0.07
C GLY A 80 19.39 8.21 0.82
N LYS A 81 18.32 8.57 0.09
CA LYS A 81 17.00 8.80 0.69
C LYS A 81 16.51 7.53 1.41
N LEU A 82 15.69 7.69 2.45
CA LEU A 82 14.97 6.57 3.06
C LEU A 82 14.14 5.82 2.03
N SER A 83 14.20 4.50 2.07
CA SER A 83 13.31 3.60 1.36
C SER A 83 11.88 3.68 1.91
N THR A 84 10.93 3.06 1.20
CA THR A 84 9.55 2.92 1.69
C THR A 84 9.51 2.15 3.00
N LYS A 85 10.24 1.01 3.10
CA LYS A 85 10.31 0.24 4.35
C LYS A 85 10.84 1.09 5.50
N GLU A 86 11.96 1.77 5.31
CA GLU A 86 12.54 2.61 6.37
C GLU A 86 11.58 3.72 6.80
N THR A 87 10.93 4.39 5.86
CA THR A 87 9.95 5.44 6.15
C THR A 87 8.74 4.90 6.94
N LEU A 88 8.24 3.71 6.59
CA LEU A 88 7.14 3.06 7.29
C LEU A 88 7.56 2.65 8.70
N VAL A 89 8.76 2.09 8.88
CA VAL A 89 9.26 1.72 10.21
C VAL A 89 9.49 2.96 11.08
N CYS A 90 10.00 4.08 10.54
CA CYS A 90 10.05 5.34 11.29
C CYS A 90 8.67 5.72 11.86
N ARG A 91 7.60 5.53 11.07
CA ARG A 91 6.23 5.82 11.53
C ARG A 91 5.72 4.78 12.53
N LEU A 92 6.03 3.51 12.33
CA LEU A 92 5.65 2.44 13.26
C LEU A 92 6.31 2.65 14.63
N ILE A 93 7.51 3.22 14.68
CA ILE A 93 8.17 3.59 15.93
C ILE A 93 7.56 4.90 16.51
N ASP A 94 7.35 5.93 15.68
CA ASP A 94 6.85 7.24 16.14
C ASP A 94 5.45 7.16 16.77
N ARG A 95 4.51 6.49 16.10
CA ARG A 95 3.09 6.40 16.51
C ARG A 95 2.91 5.95 17.96
N PRO A 96 3.48 4.83 18.42
CA PRO A 96 3.31 4.37 19.80
C PRO A 96 4.18 5.15 20.80
N LEU A 97 5.31 5.74 20.40
CA LEU A 97 6.16 6.53 21.30
C LEU A 97 5.54 7.89 21.63
N ARG A 98 5.05 8.61 20.62
CA ARG A 98 4.57 10.00 20.75
C ARG A 98 3.57 10.24 21.90
N PRO A 99 2.53 9.42 22.12
CA PRO A 99 1.58 9.65 23.20
C PRO A 99 2.12 9.27 24.60
N MET A 100 3.29 8.64 24.68
CA MET A 100 3.86 8.13 25.95
C MET A 100 4.82 9.12 26.63
N PHE A 101 5.16 10.23 25.97
CA PHE A 101 5.88 11.33 26.61
C PHE A 101 4.97 12.04 27.60
N GLU A 102 5.56 12.54 28.68
CA GLU A 102 4.84 13.26 29.73
C GLU A 102 4.21 14.55 29.20
N GLU A 103 2.97 14.81 29.59
CA GLU A 103 2.20 15.95 29.11
C GLU A 103 2.91 17.27 29.46
N GLY A 104 3.05 18.16 28.46
CA GLY A 104 3.77 19.43 28.61
C GLY A 104 5.25 19.38 28.23
N TYR A 105 5.82 18.20 27.98
CA TYR A 105 7.18 18.09 27.44
C TYR A 105 7.21 18.45 25.95
N LEU A 106 7.98 19.48 25.59
CA LEU A 106 8.17 19.98 24.22
C LEU A 106 9.65 20.06 23.83
N GLY A 107 10.53 19.38 24.56
CA GLY A 107 11.95 19.31 24.25
C GLY A 107 12.21 18.64 22.90
N GLU A 108 13.19 19.13 22.14
CA GLU A 108 13.58 18.49 20.88
C GLU A 108 14.07 17.08 21.17
N THR A 109 13.42 16.08 20.56
CA THR A 109 13.71 14.67 20.81
C THR A 109 14.00 13.96 19.49
N GLN A 110 15.14 13.28 19.43
CA GLN A 110 15.52 12.44 18.31
C GLN A 110 15.73 11.00 18.77
N VAL A 111 15.07 10.07 18.09
CA VAL A 111 15.23 8.63 18.30
C VAL A 111 15.75 8.01 17.01
N ASN A 112 16.87 7.31 17.08
CA ASN A 112 17.46 6.62 15.93
C ASN A 112 17.44 5.10 16.18
N ALA A 113 17.18 4.30 15.14
CA ALA A 113 17.28 2.85 15.14
C ALA A 113 18.07 2.39 13.91
N LEU A 114 19.32 1.97 14.13
CA LEU A 114 20.25 1.59 13.06
C LEU A 114 20.38 0.07 13.01
N VAL A 115 20.01 -0.54 11.89
CA VAL A 115 20.29 -1.95 11.64
C VAL A 115 21.78 -2.09 11.34
N ILE A 116 22.49 -2.78 12.22
CA ILE A 116 23.96 -2.94 12.13
C ILE A 116 24.40 -4.37 11.81
N SER A 117 23.49 -5.35 11.98
CA SER A 117 23.69 -6.72 11.51
C SER A 117 22.33 -7.32 11.15
N TYR A 118 22.29 -8.13 10.10
CA TYR A 118 21.09 -8.77 9.58
C TYR A 118 21.39 -10.21 9.17
N ASP A 119 20.62 -11.15 9.69
CA ASP A 119 20.85 -12.58 9.55
C ASP A 119 20.08 -13.24 8.39
N GLY A 120 19.23 -12.49 7.68
CA GLY A 120 18.40 -13.02 6.60
C GLY A 120 17.15 -13.78 7.08
N VAL A 121 16.95 -13.93 8.39
CA VAL A 121 15.89 -14.76 8.98
C VAL A 121 14.91 -13.90 9.78
N ASN A 122 15.43 -13.01 10.62
CA ASN A 122 14.65 -12.21 11.55
C ASN A 122 14.46 -10.79 10.99
N ASP A 123 13.22 -10.34 10.88
CA ASP A 123 12.92 -8.97 10.46
C ASP A 123 13.32 -7.98 11.55
N THR A 124 13.90 -6.86 11.14
CA THR A 124 14.57 -5.90 12.03
C THR A 124 13.67 -4.75 12.47
N ASP A 125 12.46 -4.65 11.94
CA ASP A 125 11.51 -3.61 12.28
C ASP A 125 11.04 -3.70 13.75
N VAL A 126 10.59 -4.87 14.19
CA VAL A 126 10.19 -5.13 15.59
C VAL A 126 11.37 -4.88 16.53
N LEU A 127 12.59 -5.28 16.14
CA LEU A 127 13.79 -5.02 16.94
C LEU A 127 14.07 -3.51 17.05
N GLY A 128 13.89 -2.76 15.97
CA GLY A 128 14.00 -1.31 15.96
C GLY A 128 12.97 -0.64 16.86
N MET A 129 11.73 -1.12 16.88
CA MET A 129 10.68 -0.61 17.76
C MET A 129 10.97 -0.89 19.23
N ILE A 130 11.34 -2.12 19.58
CA ILE A 130 11.74 -2.49 20.95
C ILE A 130 12.94 -1.65 21.39
N GLY A 131 13.95 -1.50 20.52
CA GLY A 131 15.16 -0.74 20.81
C GLY A 131 14.89 0.73 21.02
N ALA A 132 14.08 1.35 20.15
CA ALA A 132 13.71 2.75 20.25
C ALA A 132 12.97 3.05 21.56
N ALA A 133 11.98 2.21 21.90
CA ALA A 133 11.25 2.32 23.16
C ALA A 133 12.15 2.11 24.38
N ALA A 134 12.99 1.07 24.37
CA ALA A 134 13.93 0.81 25.46
C ALA A 134 14.97 1.92 25.61
N ALA A 135 15.56 2.43 24.52
CA ALA A 135 16.53 3.51 24.57
C ALA A 135 15.92 4.81 25.12
N THR A 136 14.66 5.09 24.77
CA THR A 136 13.93 6.27 25.27
C THR A 136 13.59 6.09 26.75
N TYR A 137 13.05 4.93 27.12
CA TYR A 137 12.78 4.58 28.51
C TYR A 137 14.04 4.55 29.37
N LEU A 138 15.21 4.21 28.84
CA LEU A 138 16.46 4.19 29.60
C LEU A 138 17.18 5.56 29.66
N SER A 139 16.58 6.63 29.12
CA SER A 139 17.15 7.98 29.09
C SER A 139 16.59 8.92 30.16
N PRO A 140 17.19 10.08 30.45
CA PRO A 140 16.55 11.12 31.28
C PRO A 140 15.31 11.78 30.68
N VAL A 141 15.00 11.57 29.39
CA VAL A 141 13.85 12.20 28.73
C VAL A 141 12.55 11.81 29.44
N PRO A 142 11.56 12.72 29.60
CA PRO A 142 10.28 12.47 30.29
C PRO A 142 9.37 11.42 29.60
N PHE A 143 9.77 10.15 29.73
CA PHE A 143 9.12 8.99 29.14
C PHE A 143 8.93 7.92 30.23
N PRO A 144 7.91 8.05 31.09
CA PRO A 144 7.81 7.29 32.33
C PRO A 144 7.34 5.85 32.14
N THR A 145 6.70 5.55 31.01
CA THR A 145 6.04 4.26 30.77
C THR A 145 6.87 3.39 29.82
N ALA A 146 7.25 2.19 30.24
CA ALA A 146 7.88 1.23 29.35
C ALA A 146 6.88 0.75 28.29
N GLN A 147 7.38 0.56 27.07
CA GLN A 147 6.62 0.10 25.92
C GLN A 147 7.43 -0.94 25.16
N ALA A 148 6.73 -1.88 24.53
CA ALA A 148 7.33 -2.83 23.61
C ALA A 148 6.40 -3.12 22.43
N SER A 149 6.94 -3.81 21.43
CA SER A 149 6.24 -4.17 20.21
C SER A 149 6.51 -5.62 19.86
N VAL A 150 5.52 -6.26 19.24
CA VAL A 150 5.61 -7.62 18.71
C VAL A 150 4.93 -7.68 17.35
N ARG A 151 5.27 -8.71 16.57
CA ARG A 151 4.52 -9.13 15.39
C ARG A 151 3.84 -10.46 15.68
N VAL A 152 2.61 -10.67 15.23
CA VAL A 152 1.85 -11.90 15.40
C VAL A 152 1.42 -12.41 14.03
N GLY A 153 1.68 -13.69 13.79
CA GLY A 153 1.15 -14.45 12.65
C GLY A 153 0.07 -15.44 13.08
N LEU A 154 -0.69 -15.93 12.10
CA LEU A 154 -1.67 -17.00 12.23
C LEU A 154 -1.32 -18.10 11.23
N VAL A 155 -0.72 -19.18 11.71
CA VAL A 155 -0.27 -20.32 10.89
C VAL A 155 -0.98 -21.57 11.37
N ASP A 156 -1.64 -22.29 10.45
CA ASP A 156 -2.39 -23.51 10.76
C ASP A 156 -3.41 -23.37 11.91
N GLY A 157 -3.96 -22.15 12.08
CA GLY A 157 -4.94 -21.84 13.13
C GLY A 157 -4.34 -21.38 14.47
N GLU A 158 -3.00 -21.37 14.60
CA GLU A 158 -2.30 -21.01 15.84
C GLU A 158 -1.59 -19.66 15.73
N PHE A 159 -1.58 -18.90 16.83
CA PHE A 159 -0.87 -17.62 16.90
C PHE A 159 0.62 -17.82 17.14
N VAL A 160 1.45 -17.20 16.28
CA VAL A 160 2.92 -17.26 16.38
C VAL A 160 3.45 -15.84 16.61
N VAL A 161 4.24 -15.65 17.67
CA VAL A 161 4.87 -14.35 17.97
C VAL A 161 6.22 -14.24 17.25
N ASN A 162 6.48 -13.05 16.71
CA ASN A 162 7.66 -12.67 15.93
C ASN A 162 8.05 -13.70 14.87
N PRO A 163 7.12 -14.09 13.96
CA PRO A 163 7.42 -15.08 12.94
C PRO A 163 8.53 -14.56 12.01
N ASN A 164 9.50 -15.44 11.74
CA ASN A 164 10.52 -15.23 10.71
C ASN A 164 9.91 -15.16 9.30
N PHE A 165 10.70 -14.78 8.29
CA PHE A 165 10.19 -14.61 6.93
C PHE A 165 9.49 -15.86 6.36
N GLU A 166 10.05 -17.06 6.59
CA GLU A 166 9.47 -18.31 6.08
C GLU A 166 8.12 -18.64 6.73
N THR A 167 8.03 -18.48 8.05
CA THR A 167 6.80 -18.73 8.81
C THR A 167 5.73 -17.69 8.45
N ARG A 168 6.14 -16.43 8.28
CA ARG A 168 5.25 -15.33 7.91
C ARG A 168 4.67 -15.51 6.50
N ALA A 169 5.42 -16.09 5.57
CA ALA A 169 4.92 -16.37 4.21
C ALA A 169 3.77 -17.40 4.19
N LYS A 170 3.64 -18.24 5.24
CA LYS A 170 2.55 -19.21 5.42
C LYS A 170 1.41 -18.67 6.29
N SER A 171 1.54 -17.43 6.79
CA SER A 171 0.63 -16.82 7.74
C SER A 171 -0.55 -16.15 7.05
N LYS A 172 -1.75 -16.32 7.59
CA LYS A 172 -2.95 -15.57 7.19
C LYS A 172 -3.04 -14.17 7.83
N LEU A 173 -2.16 -13.88 8.78
CA LEU A 173 -2.16 -12.63 9.52
C LEU A 173 -0.73 -12.09 9.62
N ASP A 174 -0.57 -10.80 9.39
CA ASP A 174 0.64 -10.06 9.70
C ASP A 174 0.26 -8.87 10.58
N LEU A 175 0.22 -9.09 11.89
CA LEU A 175 -0.27 -8.16 12.89
C LEU A 175 0.89 -7.59 13.71
N MET A 176 1.22 -6.32 13.54
CA MET A 176 2.15 -5.60 14.39
C MET A 176 1.40 -4.86 15.48
N VAL A 177 1.81 -5.05 16.73
CA VAL A 177 1.16 -4.46 17.91
C VAL A 177 2.22 -3.83 18.79
N SER A 178 1.95 -2.62 19.27
CA SER A 178 2.72 -1.97 20.33
C SER A 178 1.83 -1.68 21.53
N GLY A 179 2.41 -1.71 22.71
CA GLY A 179 1.65 -1.50 23.93
C GLY A 179 2.52 -1.27 25.15
N THR A 180 1.87 -0.75 26.17
CA THR A 180 2.36 -0.70 27.54
C THR A 180 1.94 -1.97 28.28
N ARG A 181 2.29 -2.07 29.56
CA ARG A 181 1.86 -3.18 30.42
C ARG A 181 0.33 -3.32 30.46
N ASP A 182 -0.37 -2.19 30.42
CA ASP A 182 -1.80 -2.12 30.70
C ASP A 182 -2.66 -1.93 29.46
N SER A 183 -2.10 -1.42 28.36
CA SER A 183 -2.87 -1.11 27.16
C SER A 183 -2.08 -1.28 25.86
N ILE A 184 -2.78 -1.71 24.82
CA ILE A 184 -2.33 -1.57 23.43
C ILE A 184 -2.34 -0.08 23.06
N THR A 185 -1.31 0.39 22.35
CA THR A 185 -1.16 1.79 21.92
C THR A 185 -1.22 1.94 20.41
N MET A 186 -0.77 0.94 19.65
CA MET A 186 -0.75 1.00 18.19
C MET A 186 -0.92 -0.40 17.60
N VAL A 187 -1.66 -0.47 16.50
CA VAL A 187 -1.84 -1.67 15.69
C VAL A 187 -1.65 -1.33 14.21
N GLU A 188 -0.96 -2.20 13.49
CA GLU A 188 -0.86 -2.23 12.03
C GLU A 188 -0.94 -3.68 11.55
N ALA A 189 -1.97 -4.03 10.80
CA ALA A 189 -2.25 -5.41 10.40
C ALA A 189 -2.54 -5.54 8.91
N GLY A 190 -2.00 -6.59 8.30
CA GLY A 190 -2.45 -7.13 7.01
C GLY A 190 -2.96 -8.55 7.21
N ALA A 191 -3.98 -8.96 6.46
CA ALA A 191 -4.60 -10.26 6.65
C ALA A 191 -5.19 -10.84 5.35
N ASP A 192 -5.21 -12.16 5.27
CA ASP A 192 -5.91 -12.93 4.25
C ASP A 192 -7.30 -13.32 4.79
N PHE A 193 -8.21 -12.34 4.79
CA PHE A 193 -9.62 -12.46 5.20
C PHE A 193 -9.83 -13.13 6.56
N VAL A 194 -9.21 -12.59 7.61
CA VAL A 194 -9.46 -13.07 8.99
C VAL A 194 -10.72 -12.47 9.57
N SER A 195 -11.41 -13.20 10.46
CA SER A 195 -12.62 -12.68 11.13
C SER A 195 -12.29 -11.62 12.18
N GLU A 196 -13.28 -10.81 12.55
CA GLU A 196 -13.18 -9.88 13.68
C GLU A 196 -12.76 -10.59 14.98
N ASP A 197 -13.31 -11.77 15.26
CA ASP A 197 -13.00 -12.55 16.49
C ASP A 197 -11.53 -12.99 16.54
N ILE A 198 -11.01 -13.52 15.43
CA ILE A 198 -9.59 -13.91 15.31
C ILE A 198 -8.69 -12.69 15.55
N MET A 199 -9.07 -11.53 15.01
CA MET A 199 -8.32 -10.29 15.20
C MET A 199 -8.29 -9.85 16.67
N VAL A 200 -9.43 -9.94 17.37
CA VAL A 200 -9.52 -9.62 18.80
C VAL A 200 -8.66 -10.57 19.63
N ASP A 201 -8.68 -11.87 19.33
CA ASP A 201 -7.86 -12.87 20.02
C ASP A 201 -6.36 -12.66 19.74
N ALA A 202 -6.00 -12.31 18.51
CA ALA A 202 -4.62 -11.99 18.14
C ALA A 202 -4.09 -10.76 18.87
N LEU A 203 -4.91 -9.72 19.06
CA LEU A 203 -4.56 -8.53 19.84
C LEU A 203 -4.32 -8.87 21.32
N ALA A 204 -5.17 -9.72 21.90
CA ALA A 204 -4.99 -10.18 23.28
C ALA A 204 -3.69 -10.98 23.44
N TYR A 205 -3.44 -11.94 22.55
CA TYR A 205 -2.21 -12.72 22.52
C TYR A 205 -0.98 -11.82 22.37
N ALA A 206 -1.01 -10.85 21.45
CA ALA A 206 0.08 -9.90 21.26
C ALA A 206 0.38 -9.11 22.54
N HIS A 207 -0.65 -8.66 23.26
CA HIS A 207 -0.48 -7.90 24.49
C HIS A 207 0.19 -8.71 25.61
N ASP A 208 -0.13 -10.00 25.72
CA ASP A 208 0.53 -10.90 26.66
C ASP A 208 2.03 -11.05 26.34
N GLN A 209 2.39 -11.14 25.06
CA GLN A 209 3.80 -11.22 24.64
C GLN A 209 4.54 -9.89 24.88
N ILE A 210 3.88 -8.75 24.66
CA ILE A 210 4.43 -7.42 24.94
C ILE A 210 4.84 -7.29 26.41
N ARG A 211 4.03 -7.80 27.34
CA ARG A 211 4.32 -7.73 28.79
C ARG A 211 5.64 -8.42 29.15
N LEU A 212 6.00 -9.51 28.48
CA LEU A 212 7.27 -10.20 28.70
C LEU A 212 8.49 -9.33 28.34
N ILE A 213 8.38 -8.56 27.24
CA ILE A 213 9.44 -7.64 26.82
C ILE A 213 9.49 -6.41 27.75
N ILE A 214 8.33 -5.93 28.22
CA ILE A 214 8.27 -4.84 29.19
C ILE A 214 8.94 -5.24 30.51
N ASP A 215 8.72 -6.47 30.99
CA ASP A 215 9.41 -6.98 32.18
C ASP A 215 10.94 -6.88 32.04
N LEU A 216 11.47 -7.23 30.86
CA LEU A 216 12.89 -7.10 30.54
C LEU A 216 13.37 -5.63 30.59
N ILE A 217 12.65 -4.72 29.93
CA ILE A 217 13.00 -3.29 29.88
C ILE A 217 12.95 -2.66 31.29
N GLU A 218 11.91 -2.95 32.08
CA GLU A 218 11.76 -2.43 33.44
C GLU A 218 12.81 -2.97 34.40
N ARG A 219 13.23 -4.25 34.26
CA ARG A 219 14.35 -4.80 35.04
C ARG A 219 15.64 -4.02 34.80
N MET A 220 15.95 -3.71 33.55
CA MET A 220 17.11 -2.88 33.20
C MET A 220 16.98 -1.45 33.74
N GLY A 221 15.80 -0.84 33.61
CA GLY A 221 15.54 0.51 34.13
C GLY A 221 15.75 0.63 35.64
N LYS A 222 15.27 -0.36 36.41
CA LYS A 222 15.49 -0.44 37.86
C LYS A 222 16.97 -0.51 38.24
N GLN A 223 17.77 -1.26 37.47
CA GLN A 223 19.21 -1.38 37.71
C GLN A 223 19.98 -0.08 37.37
N MET A 224 19.52 0.68 36.37
CA MET A 224 20.14 1.95 35.98
C MET A 224 19.80 3.11 36.92
N ASN A 225 18.73 3.01 37.70
CA ASN A 225 18.27 4.05 38.62
C ASN A 225 18.13 5.43 37.94
N ILE A 226 17.35 5.46 36.85
CA ILE A 226 17.21 6.64 35.98
C ILE A 226 16.43 7.75 36.67
N THR A 227 16.99 8.97 36.65
CA THR A 227 16.27 10.19 37.02
C THR A 227 15.75 10.87 35.76
N ARG A 228 14.44 11.11 35.71
CA ARG A 228 13.81 11.86 34.60
C ARG A 228 14.01 13.35 34.77
N TRP A 229 14.10 14.07 33.66
CA TRP A 229 13.98 15.53 33.67
C TRP A 229 12.59 15.94 34.15
N PRO A 230 12.49 17.02 34.94
CA PRO A 230 11.19 17.53 35.36
C PRO A 230 10.44 18.14 34.17
N VAL A 231 9.12 17.95 34.14
CA VAL A 231 8.24 18.65 33.20
C VAL A 231 7.49 19.73 33.95
N GLU A 232 7.71 20.98 33.57
CA GLU A 232 6.93 22.10 34.10
C GLU A 232 5.60 22.19 33.35
N VAL A 233 4.52 21.74 33.99
CA VAL A 233 3.16 21.94 33.50
C VAL A 233 2.67 23.30 34.00
N PRO A 234 2.36 24.28 33.12
CA PRO A 234 1.93 25.58 33.60
C PRO A 234 0.57 25.47 34.29
N ALA A 235 0.50 25.99 35.52
CA ALA A 235 -0.67 25.92 36.38
C ALA A 235 -1.93 26.49 35.72
N ILE A 236 -3.09 25.90 36.04
CA ILE A 236 -4.39 26.40 35.58
C ILE A 236 -4.88 27.43 36.61
N ASN A 237 -5.11 28.67 36.17
CA ASN A 237 -5.94 29.65 36.86
C ASN A 237 -7.39 29.17 36.80
N GLN A 238 -7.78 28.39 37.80
CA GLN A 238 -9.08 27.70 37.85
C GLN A 238 -10.25 28.69 37.80
N ALA A 239 -10.13 29.83 38.49
CA ALA A 239 -11.19 30.85 38.50
C ALA A 239 -11.45 31.41 37.09
N PHE A 240 -10.38 31.75 36.35
CA PHE A 240 -10.51 32.25 34.99
C PHE A 240 -10.97 31.15 34.01
N TYR A 241 -10.49 29.93 34.18
CA TYR A 241 -10.95 28.79 33.38
C TYR A 241 -12.46 28.55 33.56
N ASP A 242 -12.96 28.53 34.79
CA ASP A 242 -14.37 28.28 35.08
C ASP A 242 -15.26 29.42 34.59
N GLU A 243 -14.82 30.68 34.73
CA GLU A 243 -15.47 31.87 34.16
C GLU A 243 -15.65 31.71 32.64
N LEU A 244 -14.57 31.42 31.92
CA LEU A 244 -14.61 31.21 30.47
C LEU A 244 -15.45 29.98 30.09
N ALA A 245 -15.32 28.87 30.81
CA ALA A 245 -16.02 27.63 30.50
C ALA A 245 -17.54 27.80 30.61
N ALA A 246 -18.03 28.56 31.60
CA ALA A 246 -19.46 28.82 31.77
C ALA A 246 -20.06 29.62 30.59
N GLU A 247 -19.34 30.63 30.08
CA GLU A 247 -19.77 31.40 28.90
C GLU A 247 -19.61 30.60 27.60
N LEU A 248 -18.46 29.96 27.41
CA LEU A 248 -18.03 29.47 26.11
C LEU A 248 -18.61 28.11 25.74
N LYS A 249 -18.89 27.22 26.70
CA LYS A 249 -19.45 25.89 26.42
C LYS A 249 -20.63 25.93 25.42
N PRO A 250 -21.72 26.68 25.66
CA PRO A 250 -22.84 26.72 24.72
C PRO A 250 -22.46 27.32 23.36
N ARG A 251 -21.64 28.39 23.34
CA ARG A 251 -21.20 29.06 22.10
C ARG A 251 -20.29 28.16 21.25
N VAL A 252 -19.44 27.37 21.91
CA VAL A 252 -18.54 26.41 21.25
C VAL A 252 -19.32 25.23 20.69
N ILE A 253 -20.34 24.74 21.40
CA ILE A 253 -21.26 23.71 20.86
C ILE A 253 -21.98 24.24 19.62
N GLU A 254 -22.56 25.44 19.69
CA GLU A 254 -23.23 26.07 18.54
C GLU A 254 -22.28 26.21 17.32
N ALA A 255 -21.03 26.64 17.57
CA ALA A 255 -20.01 26.79 16.53
C ALA A 255 -19.56 25.45 15.93
N MET A 256 -19.38 24.39 16.74
CA MET A 256 -18.95 23.09 16.22
C MET A 256 -20.07 22.35 15.48
N THR A 257 -21.34 22.66 15.76
CA THR A 257 -22.50 22.05 15.10
C THR A 257 -22.92 22.75 13.81
N GLN A 258 -22.17 23.74 13.34
CA GLN A 258 -22.43 24.39 12.06
C GLN A 258 -22.30 23.38 10.91
N VAL A 259 -23.21 23.46 9.93
CA VAL A 259 -23.23 22.54 8.79
C VAL A 259 -22.00 22.76 7.91
N GLY A 260 -21.21 21.71 7.71
CA GLY A 260 -20.02 21.69 6.85
C GLY A 260 -18.73 22.09 7.58
N LYS A 261 -17.64 21.39 7.27
CA LYS A 261 -16.34 21.53 7.98
C LYS A 261 -15.87 22.98 8.08
N LYS A 262 -15.84 23.68 6.94
CA LYS A 262 -15.30 25.05 6.87
C LYS A 262 -16.14 26.05 7.67
N ASN A 263 -17.45 25.86 7.75
CA ASN A 263 -18.32 26.74 8.52
C ASN A 263 -18.06 26.58 10.02
N ALA A 264 -17.94 25.34 10.50
CA ALA A 264 -17.57 25.05 11.88
C ALA A 264 -16.16 25.58 12.24
N GLU A 265 -15.16 25.35 11.38
CA GLU A 265 -13.80 25.87 11.57
C GLU A 265 -13.76 27.40 11.61
N ASN A 266 -14.47 28.07 10.71
CA ASN A 266 -14.54 29.53 10.68
C ASN A 266 -15.26 30.10 11.91
N ALA A 267 -16.36 29.47 12.36
CA ALA A 267 -17.08 29.88 13.56
C ALA A 267 -16.21 29.74 14.81
N LEU A 268 -15.52 28.61 14.98
CA LEU A 268 -14.58 28.37 16.07
C LEU A 268 -13.37 29.32 16.03
N SER A 269 -12.83 29.59 14.83
CA SER A 269 -11.72 30.55 14.66
C SER A 269 -12.15 31.97 15.02
N THR A 270 -13.34 32.40 14.61
CA THR A 270 -13.87 33.72 14.95
C THR A 270 -14.06 33.85 16.45
N LEU A 271 -14.65 32.83 17.09
CA LEU A 271 -14.84 32.81 18.54
C LEU A 271 -13.51 32.82 19.30
N LYS A 272 -12.50 32.07 18.83
CA LYS A 272 -11.16 32.10 19.41
C LYS A 272 -10.54 33.50 19.33
N LYS A 273 -10.65 34.17 18.18
CA LYS A 273 -10.12 35.52 17.99
C LYS A 273 -10.80 36.52 18.92
N GLU A 274 -12.14 36.49 19.01
CA GLU A 274 -12.90 37.32 19.94
C GLU A 274 -12.39 37.19 21.38
N ILE A 275 -12.18 35.95 21.85
CA ILE A 275 -11.73 35.70 23.21
C ILE A 275 -10.27 36.13 23.43
N VAL A 276 -9.38 35.88 22.47
CA VAL A 276 -7.98 36.32 22.58
C VAL A 276 -7.89 37.85 22.57
N GLU A 277 -8.65 38.53 21.72
CA GLU A 277 -8.69 40.00 21.64
C GLU A 277 -9.28 40.63 22.90
N ARG A 278 -10.32 40.02 23.49
CA ARG A 278 -10.97 40.52 24.72
C ARG A 278 -10.01 40.63 25.90
N TYR A 279 -9.05 39.72 26.01
CA TYR A 279 -8.06 39.67 27.10
C TYR A 279 -6.67 40.12 26.67
N ALA A 280 -6.50 40.72 25.48
CA ALA A 280 -5.17 41.05 24.94
C ALA A 280 -4.38 42.06 25.80
N ASP A 281 -5.09 42.96 26.48
CA ASP A 281 -4.49 43.98 27.37
C ASP A 281 -4.31 43.50 28.83
N ASP A 282 -4.71 42.26 29.15
CA ASP A 282 -4.58 41.67 30.48
C ASP A 282 -3.33 40.76 30.50
N GLU A 283 -2.23 41.25 31.08
CA GLU A 283 -0.94 40.53 31.12
C GLU A 283 -1.03 39.13 31.75
N GLU A 284 -1.99 38.88 32.64
CA GLU A 284 -2.19 37.58 33.28
C GLU A 284 -3.06 36.64 32.41
N LYS A 285 -4.15 37.16 31.84
CA LYS A 285 -5.15 36.38 31.10
C LYS A 285 -4.80 36.19 29.61
N ALA A 286 -4.12 37.14 28.99
CA ALA A 286 -3.71 37.09 27.57
C ALA A 286 -3.02 35.77 27.17
N PRO A 287 -1.96 35.29 27.87
CA PRO A 287 -1.30 34.04 27.50
C PRO A 287 -2.17 32.80 27.74
N LEU A 288 -3.20 32.89 28.59
CA LEU A 288 -4.07 31.78 28.98
C LEU A 288 -5.31 31.65 28.09
N ALA A 289 -5.86 32.77 27.59
CA ALA A 289 -7.14 32.82 26.88
C ALA A 289 -7.20 31.82 25.70
N GLY A 290 -6.17 31.81 24.85
CA GLY A 290 -6.08 30.90 23.71
C GLY A 290 -5.96 29.42 24.10
N ARG A 291 -5.22 29.13 25.19
CA ARG A 291 -5.04 27.78 25.74
C ARG A 291 -6.35 27.26 26.35
N TYR A 292 -7.01 28.09 27.17
CA TYR A 292 -8.27 27.72 27.83
C TYR A 292 -9.40 27.55 26.83
N PHE A 293 -9.47 28.38 25.79
CA PHE A 293 -10.37 28.13 24.66
C PHE A 293 -10.17 26.74 24.05
N GLY A 294 -8.91 26.33 23.83
CA GLY A 294 -8.57 25.00 23.32
C GLY A 294 -9.08 23.86 24.22
N MET A 295 -8.80 23.97 25.52
CA MET A 295 -9.24 23.00 26.53
C MET A 295 -10.78 22.93 26.65
N ILE A 296 -11.45 24.09 26.67
CA ILE A 296 -12.92 24.17 26.75
C ILE A 296 -13.55 23.56 25.50
N LYS A 297 -12.97 23.82 24.31
CA LYS A 297 -13.42 23.24 23.05
C LYS A 297 -13.37 21.72 23.07
N GLU A 298 -12.25 21.15 23.51
CA GLU A 298 -12.11 19.69 23.65
C GLU A 298 -13.10 19.12 24.67
N ALA A 299 -13.19 19.71 25.87
CA ALA A 299 -14.12 19.27 26.90
C ALA A 299 -15.58 19.34 26.44
N SER A 300 -15.95 20.41 25.71
CA SER A 300 -17.30 20.60 25.18
C SER A 300 -17.64 19.55 24.12
N PHE A 301 -16.70 19.26 23.20
CA PHE A 301 -16.88 18.20 22.20
C PHE A 301 -17.10 16.84 22.88
N ARG A 302 -16.25 16.49 23.85
CA ARG A 302 -16.34 15.21 24.55
C ARG A 302 -17.63 15.06 25.33
N ALA A 303 -18.06 16.11 26.05
CA ALA A 303 -19.33 16.13 26.76
C ALA A 303 -20.53 16.01 25.82
N TYR A 304 -20.49 16.65 24.64
CA TYR A 304 -21.54 16.55 23.63
C TYR A 304 -21.70 15.11 23.11
N VAL A 305 -20.58 14.42 22.87
CA VAL A 305 -20.58 13.01 22.44
C VAL A 305 -21.00 12.07 23.57
N LEU A 306 -20.40 12.18 24.76
CA LEU A 306 -20.62 11.21 25.84
C LEU A 306 -21.92 11.44 26.60
N SER A 307 -22.21 12.69 26.96
CA SER A 307 -23.34 13.04 27.81
C SER A 307 -24.60 13.31 27.01
N GLU A 308 -24.53 14.09 25.93
CA GLU A 308 -25.70 14.35 25.08
C GLU A 308 -25.97 13.26 24.05
N ARG A 309 -25.03 12.33 23.84
CA ARG A 309 -25.13 11.23 22.87
C ARG A 309 -25.37 11.72 21.43
N LYS A 310 -24.75 12.84 21.06
CA LYS A 310 -24.88 13.48 19.74
C LYS A 310 -23.53 13.66 19.07
N ARG A 311 -23.54 13.64 17.74
CA ARG A 311 -22.38 14.00 16.90
C ARG A 311 -22.52 15.43 16.39
N VAL A 312 -21.39 16.07 16.12
CA VAL A 312 -21.32 17.47 15.68
C VAL A 312 -22.06 17.73 14.37
N ASP A 313 -22.21 16.71 13.52
CA ASP A 313 -22.95 16.79 12.26
C ASP A 313 -24.38 16.23 12.34
N GLY A 314 -24.86 15.89 13.54
CA GLY A 314 -26.21 15.40 13.78
C GLY A 314 -26.44 13.91 13.48
N ARG A 315 -25.42 13.17 13.02
CA ARG A 315 -25.55 11.72 12.77
C ARG A 315 -25.69 10.90 14.05
N GLY A 316 -26.29 9.72 13.91
CA GLY A 316 -26.15 8.62 14.87
C GLY A 316 -24.72 8.08 14.90
N PHE A 317 -24.42 7.31 15.95
CA PHE A 317 -23.06 6.78 16.18
C PHE A 317 -22.67 5.68 15.21
N GLU A 318 -23.66 4.97 14.64
CA GLU A 318 -23.42 3.92 13.64
C GLU A 318 -23.53 4.43 12.20
N ASP A 319 -24.00 5.67 11.99
CA ASP A 319 -24.32 6.19 10.67
C ASP A 319 -23.07 6.52 9.86
N VAL A 320 -23.02 5.99 8.64
CA VAL A 320 -22.04 6.36 7.60
C VAL A 320 -22.54 7.59 6.85
N ARG A 321 -21.63 8.50 6.47
CA ARG A 321 -22.00 9.69 5.66
C ARG A 321 -22.51 9.30 4.28
N PRO A 322 -23.25 10.20 3.59
CA PRO A 322 -23.67 9.97 2.21
C PRO A 322 -22.50 9.57 1.31
N ILE A 323 -22.73 8.57 0.45
CA ILE A 323 -21.73 8.04 -0.49
C ILE A 323 -22.21 8.28 -1.92
N SER A 324 -21.34 8.85 -2.76
CA SER A 324 -21.53 8.91 -4.21
C SER A 324 -20.32 8.29 -4.91
N ILE A 325 -20.59 7.53 -5.97
CA ILE A 325 -19.56 6.74 -6.67
C ILE A 325 -19.77 6.91 -8.17
N GLU A 326 -18.68 7.21 -8.86
CA GLU A 326 -18.60 7.20 -10.32
C GLU A 326 -17.42 6.31 -10.74
N VAL A 327 -17.57 5.55 -11.82
CA VAL A 327 -16.52 4.70 -12.42
C VAL A 327 -16.33 5.09 -13.88
N GLY A 328 -15.14 4.86 -14.45
CA GLY A 328 -14.83 5.28 -15.82
C GLY A 328 -14.75 6.80 -16.00
N VAL A 329 -14.42 7.54 -14.94
CA VAL A 329 -14.39 9.01 -14.89
C VAL A 329 -13.34 9.60 -15.83
N LEU A 330 -12.19 8.93 -15.97
CA LEU A 330 -11.08 9.40 -16.79
C LEU A 330 -11.02 8.65 -18.13
N PRO A 331 -11.23 9.33 -19.27
CA PRO A 331 -11.35 8.66 -20.58
C PRO A 331 -10.10 7.89 -21.05
N ARG A 332 -8.92 8.19 -20.50
CA ARG A 332 -7.63 7.61 -20.90
C ARG A 332 -7.03 6.67 -19.86
N ALA A 333 -7.64 6.60 -18.68
CA ALA A 333 -7.19 5.64 -17.67
C ALA A 333 -7.58 4.22 -18.09
N HIS A 334 -6.85 3.20 -17.63
CA HIS A 334 -7.27 1.83 -17.87
C HIS A 334 -8.49 1.50 -17.00
N GLY A 335 -8.54 2.02 -15.78
CA GLY A 335 -9.75 2.13 -14.98
C GLY A 335 -9.67 3.33 -14.04
N SER A 336 -10.82 3.85 -13.64
CA SER A 336 -10.88 5.00 -12.74
C SER A 336 -12.16 5.00 -11.91
N ALA A 337 -12.08 5.59 -10.72
CA ALA A 337 -13.23 5.79 -9.85
C ALA A 337 -13.13 7.12 -9.11
N LEU A 338 -14.24 7.84 -8.99
CA LEU A 338 -14.40 8.95 -8.06
C LEU A 338 -15.28 8.47 -6.92
N PHE A 339 -14.66 8.23 -5.77
CA PHE A 339 -15.34 7.79 -4.55
C PHE A 339 -15.46 8.98 -3.59
N THR A 340 -16.70 9.37 -3.26
CA THR A 340 -16.98 10.46 -2.31
C THR A 340 -17.81 9.92 -1.15
N ARG A 341 -17.37 10.19 0.08
CA ARG A 341 -18.09 9.90 1.32
C ARG A 341 -18.11 11.14 2.22
N GLY A 342 -19.27 11.79 2.30
CA GLY A 342 -19.38 13.14 2.89
C GLY A 342 -18.41 14.10 2.22
N GLU A 343 -17.64 14.85 3.02
CA GLU A 343 -16.58 15.77 2.55
C GLU A 343 -15.20 15.06 2.44
N THR A 344 -15.19 13.79 2.05
CA THR A 344 -13.96 13.03 1.78
C THR A 344 -14.05 12.41 0.39
N GLN A 345 -13.17 12.83 -0.52
CA GLN A 345 -13.23 12.46 -1.92
C GLN A 345 -11.87 11.98 -2.42
N ALA A 346 -11.85 10.83 -3.08
CA ALA A 346 -10.68 10.25 -3.72
C ALA A 346 -10.97 10.00 -5.20
N LEU A 347 -10.16 10.60 -6.07
CA LEU A 347 -10.05 10.20 -7.47
C LEU A 347 -8.98 9.12 -7.54
N VAL A 348 -9.38 7.91 -7.92
CA VAL A 348 -8.49 6.75 -7.99
C VAL A 348 -8.36 6.29 -9.43
N THR A 349 -7.12 6.06 -9.86
CA THR A 349 -6.78 5.67 -11.23
C THR A 349 -5.97 4.38 -11.20
N VAL A 350 -6.27 3.46 -12.12
CA VAL A 350 -5.50 2.24 -12.35
C VAL A 350 -4.82 2.31 -13.70
N THR A 351 -3.55 1.93 -13.71
CA THR A 351 -2.73 1.72 -14.90
C THR A 351 -2.17 0.31 -14.87
N LEU A 352 -2.44 -0.43 -15.93
CA LEU A 352 -1.90 -1.77 -16.18
C LEU A 352 -0.61 -1.66 -16.96
N GLY A 353 0.38 -2.44 -16.57
CA GLY A 353 1.70 -2.49 -17.16
C GLY A 353 2.18 -3.92 -17.34
N THR A 354 3.35 -4.04 -17.94
CA THR A 354 4.04 -5.31 -18.20
C THR A 354 4.90 -5.72 -17.00
N LYS A 355 5.47 -6.93 -17.00
CA LYS A 355 6.45 -7.36 -15.98
C LYS A 355 7.66 -6.41 -15.86
N SER A 356 8.02 -5.68 -16.92
CA SER A 356 9.12 -4.71 -16.85
C SER A 356 8.77 -3.44 -16.06
N ASP A 357 7.48 -3.15 -15.89
CA ASP A 357 6.99 -1.99 -15.14
C ASP A 357 6.89 -2.28 -13.63
N SER A 358 7.11 -3.53 -13.20
CA SER A 358 7.15 -3.90 -11.79
C SER A 358 8.23 -3.11 -11.05
N GLN A 359 7.93 -2.63 -9.85
CA GLN A 359 8.91 -1.88 -9.07
C GLN A 359 9.99 -2.82 -8.54
N MET A 360 11.25 -2.52 -8.84
CA MET A 360 12.38 -3.19 -8.22
C MET A 360 12.63 -2.62 -6.83
N ILE A 361 12.67 -3.49 -5.82
CA ILE A 361 12.95 -3.16 -4.43
C ILE A 361 14.32 -3.73 -4.08
N ASP A 362 15.27 -2.85 -3.78
CA ASP A 362 16.56 -3.25 -3.22
C ASP A 362 16.50 -3.10 -1.69
N SER A 363 16.58 -4.23 -1.00
CA SER A 363 16.45 -4.34 0.46
C SER A 363 17.63 -5.13 1.05
N LEU A 364 17.75 -5.20 2.37
CA LEU A 364 18.75 -6.07 3.02
C LEU A 364 18.61 -7.55 2.62
N ALA A 365 17.37 -8.02 2.42
CA ALA A 365 17.05 -9.40 2.04
C ALA A 365 17.41 -9.75 0.59
N GLY A 366 17.65 -8.74 -0.27
CA GLY A 366 17.90 -8.95 -1.68
C GLY A 366 17.15 -7.96 -2.55
N GLU A 367 17.32 -8.13 -3.86
CA GLU A 367 16.47 -7.49 -4.85
C GLU A 367 15.19 -8.31 -5.03
N SER A 368 14.05 -7.64 -5.00
CA SER A 368 12.74 -8.24 -5.30
C SER A 368 11.96 -7.36 -6.26
N ARG A 369 10.89 -7.91 -6.83
CA ARG A 369 9.97 -7.19 -7.71
C ARG A 369 8.60 -7.11 -7.07
N LYS A 370 7.98 -5.95 -7.19
CA LYS A 370 6.66 -5.65 -6.66
C LYS A 370 5.70 -5.35 -7.82
N PRO A 371 4.80 -6.28 -8.18
CA PRO A 371 3.91 -6.14 -9.33
C PRO A 371 2.68 -5.27 -9.03
N PHE A 372 2.26 -5.16 -7.78
CA PHE A 372 1.19 -4.26 -7.36
C PHE A 372 1.75 -3.09 -6.57
N MET A 373 1.39 -1.87 -6.94
CA MET A 373 1.79 -0.66 -6.23
C MET A 373 0.62 0.29 -6.04
N LEU A 374 0.48 0.87 -4.85
CA LEU A 374 -0.46 1.94 -4.59
C LEU A 374 0.26 3.21 -4.16
N HIS A 375 0.10 4.28 -4.94
CA HIS A 375 0.58 5.61 -4.61
C HIS A 375 -0.58 6.47 -4.13
N TYR A 376 -0.36 7.15 -3.02
CA TYR A 376 -1.35 8.01 -2.38
C TYR A 376 -0.81 9.43 -2.32
N ASN A 377 -1.60 10.39 -2.79
CA ASN A 377 -1.24 11.80 -2.82
C ASN A 377 -2.27 12.61 -2.02
N PHE A 378 -1.77 13.52 -1.17
CA PHE A 378 -2.59 14.39 -0.34
C PHE A 378 -2.27 15.86 -0.62
N PRO A 379 -2.76 16.40 -1.75
CA PRO A 379 -2.48 17.78 -2.12
C PRO A 379 -3.10 18.76 -1.12
N SER A 380 -2.46 19.91 -0.89
CA SER A 380 -2.87 20.85 0.16
C SER A 380 -4.28 21.44 -0.08
N PHE A 381 -4.72 21.53 -1.34
CA PHE A 381 -6.06 22.00 -1.67
C PHE A 381 -7.16 21.08 -1.12
N SER A 382 -6.87 19.79 -0.86
CA SER A 382 -7.85 18.83 -0.33
C SER A 382 -8.35 19.18 1.08
N VAL A 383 -7.59 20.01 1.80
CA VAL A 383 -7.96 20.59 3.09
C VAL A 383 -8.14 22.11 3.03
N GLY A 384 -8.04 22.70 1.84
CA GLY A 384 -8.14 24.15 1.64
C GLY A 384 -6.93 24.95 2.10
N GLU A 385 -5.75 24.34 2.16
CA GLU A 385 -4.51 24.98 2.60
C GLU A 385 -3.50 25.20 1.45
N VAL A 386 -2.52 26.06 1.69
CA VAL A 386 -1.38 26.30 0.78
C VAL A 386 -0.12 25.70 1.38
N ARG A 387 0.55 24.79 0.65
CA ARG A 387 1.86 24.24 1.02
C ARG A 387 2.73 24.10 -0.23
N PRO A 388 4.08 24.20 -0.13
CA PRO A 388 4.95 23.93 -1.26
C PRO A 388 4.78 22.50 -1.77
N ASN A 389 4.61 22.33 -3.09
CA ASN A 389 4.57 21.01 -3.71
C ASN A 389 5.96 20.37 -3.61
N ARG A 390 6.09 19.36 -2.75
CA ARG A 390 7.29 18.52 -2.57
C ARG A 390 6.93 17.07 -2.91
N GLY A 391 7.94 16.19 -2.91
CA GLY A 391 7.67 14.75 -3.00
C GLY A 391 6.85 14.24 -1.81
N PRO A 392 6.29 13.02 -1.91
CA PRO A 392 5.39 12.49 -0.90
C PRO A 392 6.06 12.40 0.47
N GLY A 393 5.38 12.92 1.48
CA GLY A 393 5.81 12.90 2.87
C GLY A 393 5.56 11.56 3.54
N ARG A 394 6.02 11.43 4.79
CA ARG A 394 5.82 10.21 5.59
C ARG A 394 4.34 9.83 5.69
N ARG A 395 3.44 10.83 5.90
CA ARG A 395 1.99 10.62 6.05
C ARG A 395 1.38 9.93 4.82
N GLU A 396 1.70 10.45 3.64
CA GLU A 396 1.20 9.96 2.36
C GLU A 396 1.70 8.55 2.07
N ILE A 397 3.01 8.29 2.30
CA ILE A 397 3.60 6.95 2.11
C ILE A 397 2.91 5.90 2.98
N GLY A 398 2.65 6.21 4.27
CA GLY A 398 1.99 5.24 5.15
C GLY A 398 0.48 5.09 4.91
N HIS A 399 -0.23 6.13 4.46
CA HIS A 399 -1.63 5.95 4.01
C HIS A 399 -1.69 5.10 2.74
N GLY A 400 -0.77 5.33 1.80
CA GLY A 400 -0.62 4.50 0.61
C GLY A 400 -0.33 3.04 0.96
N ALA A 401 0.63 2.79 1.86
CA ALA A 401 0.94 1.44 2.32
C ALA A 401 -0.23 0.74 3.04
N LEU A 402 -1.02 1.48 3.84
CA LEU A 402 -2.23 0.94 4.45
C LEU A 402 -3.26 0.53 3.38
N ALA A 403 -3.50 1.41 2.41
CA ALA A 403 -4.46 1.12 1.34
C ALA A 403 -3.98 -0.02 0.44
N GLU A 404 -2.68 -0.07 0.12
CA GLU A 404 -2.05 -1.16 -0.62
C GLU A 404 -2.22 -2.49 0.12
N ARG A 405 -1.84 -2.54 1.40
CA ARG A 405 -1.99 -3.72 2.26
C ARG A 405 -3.44 -4.20 2.35
N SER A 406 -4.40 -3.29 2.25
CA SER A 406 -5.84 -3.63 2.26
C SER A 406 -6.31 -4.30 0.97
N LEU A 407 -5.68 -3.99 -0.16
CA LEU A 407 -6.06 -4.45 -1.49
C LEU A 407 -5.20 -5.62 -1.99
N ASP A 408 -3.97 -5.76 -1.49
CA ASP A 408 -3.05 -6.83 -1.86
C ASP A 408 -3.67 -8.25 -1.79
N PRO A 409 -4.46 -8.62 -0.76
CA PRO A 409 -5.05 -9.97 -0.68
C PRO A 409 -6.06 -10.31 -1.79
N VAL A 410 -6.66 -9.29 -2.42
CA VAL A 410 -7.62 -9.48 -3.54
C VAL A 410 -6.96 -9.43 -4.90
N ILE A 411 -5.68 -9.10 -4.98
CA ILE A 411 -4.95 -9.12 -6.25
C ILE A 411 -4.85 -10.57 -6.75
N PRO A 412 -5.23 -10.84 -8.01
CA PRO A 412 -5.08 -12.17 -8.61
C PRO A 412 -3.61 -12.58 -8.71
N GLU A 413 -3.35 -13.89 -8.75
CA GLU A 413 -2.01 -14.39 -9.02
C GLU A 413 -1.54 -14.03 -10.43
N ASP A 414 -0.22 -13.87 -10.61
CA ASP A 414 0.42 -13.56 -11.91
C ASP A 414 0.04 -14.56 -13.03
N THR A 415 -0.29 -15.80 -12.68
CA THR A 415 -0.74 -16.86 -13.60
C THR A 415 -2.14 -16.60 -14.16
N VAL A 416 -2.98 -15.90 -13.39
CA VAL A 416 -4.36 -15.54 -13.76
C VAL A 416 -4.39 -14.17 -14.42
N PHE A 417 -3.59 -13.23 -13.92
CA PHE A 417 -3.56 -11.85 -14.39
C PHE A 417 -2.12 -11.34 -14.49
N PRO A 418 -1.43 -11.54 -15.63
CA PRO A 418 0.00 -11.29 -15.78
C PRO A 418 0.37 -9.81 -15.97
N TYR A 419 -0.33 -8.89 -15.30
CA TYR A 419 -0.11 -7.46 -15.38
C TYR A 419 0.50 -6.89 -14.10
N THR A 420 1.40 -5.93 -14.26
CA THR A 420 1.75 -5.01 -13.18
C THR A 420 0.60 -4.04 -13.00
N ILE A 421 0.17 -3.81 -11.76
CA ILE A 421 -0.94 -2.92 -11.43
C ILE A 421 -0.40 -1.73 -10.65
N ARG A 422 -0.57 -0.53 -11.21
CA ARG A 422 -0.32 0.73 -10.51
C ARG A 422 -1.64 1.42 -10.21
N THR A 423 -1.93 1.58 -8.92
CA THR A 423 -3.04 2.39 -8.44
C THR A 423 -2.52 3.73 -7.94
N VAL A 424 -3.16 4.82 -8.33
CA VAL A 424 -2.89 6.17 -7.80
C VAL A 424 -4.17 6.72 -7.21
N SER A 425 -4.13 7.12 -5.94
CA SER A 425 -5.24 7.79 -5.26
C SER A 425 -4.87 9.24 -4.98
N ASP A 426 -5.54 10.15 -5.67
CA ASP A 426 -5.45 11.59 -5.47
C ASP A 426 -6.62 12.05 -4.61
N ILE A 427 -6.32 12.54 -3.41
CA ILE A 427 -7.34 13.04 -2.49
C ILE A 427 -7.75 14.44 -2.91
N LEU A 428 -9.03 14.61 -3.24
CA LEU A 428 -9.59 15.88 -3.69
C LEU A 428 -10.25 16.66 -2.54
N GLU A 429 -10.80 15.95 -1.56
CA GLU A 429 -11.39 16.51 -0.34
C GLU A 429 -11.07 15.62 0.86
N SER A 430 -10.86 16.20 2.03
CA SER A 430 -10.60 15.44 3.26
C SER A 430 -11.24 16.05 4.51
N ASN A 431 -12.26 15.37 5.02
CA ASN A 431 -12.85 15.58 6.34
C ASN A 431 -13.11 14.23 7.04
N GLY A 432 -12.15 13.32 6.97
CA GLY A 432 -12.32 11.96 7.47
C GLY A 432 -11.48 11.02 6.63
N SER A 433 -11.25 9.81 7.13
CA SER A 433 -10.19 8.91 6.66
C SER A 433 -10.13 8.70 5.15
N SER A 434 -9.37 9.54 4.46
CA SER A 434 -9.17 9.49 3.02
C SER A 434 -8.38 8.25 2.59
N SER A 435 -7.59 7.64 3.48
CA SER A 435 -6.99 6.32 3.24
C SER A 435 -8.03 5.22 3.00
N MET A 436 -9.17 5.26 3.69
CA MET A 436 -10.26 4.29 3.49
C MET A 436 -11.05 4.60 2.21
N ALA A 437 -11.19 5.89 1.86
CA ALA A 437 -11.70 6.28 0.54
C ALA A 437 -10.79 5.78 -0.59
N SER A 438 -9.46 5.79 -0.41
CA SER A 438 -8.51 5.20 -1.36
C SER A 438 -8.66 3.70 -1.51
N VAL A 439 -8.97 2.95 -0.43
CA VAL A 439 -9.26 1.51 -0.52
C VAL A 439 -10.51 1.27 -1.34
N CYS A 440 -11.63 1.95 -1.00
CA CYS A 440 -12.88 1.79 -1.73
C CYS A 440 -12.75 2.18 -3.21
N GLY A 441 -12.16 3.36 -3.48
CA GLY A 441 -11.91 3.83 -4.83
C GLY A 441 -10.91 2.95 -5.60
N GLY A 442 -9.91 2.39 -4.93
CA GLY A 442 -8.95 1.44 -5.52
C GLY A 442 -9.61 0.12 -5.91
N SER A 443 -10.47 -0.43 -5.06
CA SER A 443 -11.26 -1.63 -5.38
C SER A 443 -12.14 -1.39 -6.62
N LEU A 444 -12.83 -0.24 -6.68
CA LEU A 444 -13.67 0.13 -7.81
C LEU A 444 -12.87 0.39 -9.09
N ALA A 445 -11.77 1.14 -9.01
CA ALA A 445 -10.95 1.47 -10.17
C ALA A 445 -10.25 0.23 -10.74
N MET A 446 -9.88 -0.76 -9.91
CA MET A 446 -9.35 -2.04 -10.36
C MET A 446 -10.43 -2.88 -11.06
N ALA A 447 -11.63 -2.95 -10.48
CA ALA A 447 -12.76 -3.62 -11.12
C ALA A 447 -13.14 -2.93 -12.45
N ASP A 448 -13.14 -1.60 -12.50
CA ASP A 448 -13.38 -0.81 -13.71
C ASP A 448 -12.30 -1.05 -14.79
N ALA A 449 -11.04 -1.27 -14.37
CA ALA A 449 -9.94 -1.64 -15.26
C ALA A 449 -9.99 -3.10 -15.76
N GLY A 450 -10.98 -3.89 -15.33
CA GLY A 450 -11.09 -5.31 -15.66
C GLY A 450 -10.10 -6.21 -14.91
N VAL A 451 -9.51 -5.74 -13.81
CA VAL A 451 -8.69 -6.59 -12.94
C VAL A 451 -9.62 -7.61 -12.27
N PRO A 452 -9.37 -8.93 -12.41
CA PRO A 452 -10.21 -9.97 -11.82
C PRO A 452 -9.91 -10.11 -10.32
N ILE A 453 -10.23 -9.06 -9.55
CA ILE A 453 -10.08 -9.06 -8.09
C ILE A 453 -10.96 -10.15 -7.47
N LYS A 454 -10.43 -10.87 -6.47
CA LYS A 454 -11.16 -11.98 -5.82
C LYS A 454 -12.48 -11.52 -5.20
N PHE A 455 -12.44 -10.39 -4.51
CA PHE A 455 -13.58 -9.78 -3.83
C PHE A 455 -13.46 -8.26 -3.86
N PRO A 456 -14.58 -7.51 -3.87
CA PRO A 456 -14.54 -6.08 -3.59
C PRO A 456 -14.17 -5.82 -2.12
N VAL A 457 -13.35 -4.80 -1.88
CA VAL A 457 -12.86 -4.41 -0.55
C VAL A 457 -13.33 -3.01 -0.21
N ALA A 458 -13.99 -2.87 0.94
CA ALA A 458 -14.38 -1.58 1.49
C ALA A 458 -13.58 -1.26 2.75
N GLY A 459 -13.40 0.03 3.03
CA GLY A 459 -12.75 0.54 4.23
C GLY A 459 -13.64 1.49 5.00
N VAL A 460 -13.64 1.36 6.33
CA VAL A 460 -14.33 2.28 7.25
C VAL A 460 -13.35 2.80 8.30
N ALA A 461 -13.52 4.05 8.68
CA ALA A 461 -12.79 4.63 9.80
C ALA A 461 -13.72 4.82 10.98
N MET A 462 -13.19 4.53 12.15
CA MET A 462 -13.92 4.38 13.38
C MET A 462 -13.19 5.18 14.46
N GLY A 463 -13.94 5.68 15.42
CA GLY A 463 -13.39 6.38 16.57
C GLY A 463 -13.98 5.88 17.87
N LEU A 464 -13.32 6.20 18.96
CA LEU A 464 -13.81 6.01 20.31
C LEU A 464 -13.59 7.28 21.12
N VAL A 465 -14.61 7.70 21.85
CA VAL A 465 -14.49 8.68 22.94
C VAL A 465 -14.82 7.95 24.23
N LYS A 466 -14.01 8.15 25.28
CA LYS A 466 -14.09 7.44 26.56
C LYS A 466 -13.71 8.35 27.74
N GLU A 467 -14.57 8.42 28.75
CA GLU A 467 -14.30 9.12 30.01
C GLU A 467 -14.81 8.29 31.18
N GLY A 468 -13.92 7.91 32.11
CA GLY A 468 -14.25 6.92 33.13
C GLY A 468 -14.77 5.63 32.49
N ASP A 469 -15.94 5.15 32.91
CA ASP A 469 -16.59 3.98 32.32
C ASP A 469 -17.50 4.30 31.11
N ALA A 470 -17.79 5.57 30.85
CA ALA A 470 -18.62 5.98 29.72
C ALA A 470 -17.79 5.98 28.43
N TYR A 471 -18.35 5.42 27.35
CA TYR A 471 -17.73 5.47 26.03
C TYR A 471 -18.75 5.53 24.89
N ALA A 472 -18.28 5.95 23.72
CA ALA A 472 -19.00 5.98 22.46
C ALA A 472 -18.08 5.50 21.33
N VAL A 473 -18.55 4.51 20.58
CA VAL A 473 -17.90 4.07 19.33
C VAL A 473 -18.56 4.82 18.18
N LEU A 474 -17.77 5.49 17.36
CA LEU A 474 -18.23 6.35 16.26
C LEU A 474 -17.87 5.71 14.91
N THR A 475 -18.85 5.53 14.04
CA THR A 475 -18.67 5.04 12.66
C THR A 475 -18.44 6.20 11.70
N ASP A 476 -17.53 6.01 10.75
CA ASP A 476 -17.17 6.96 9.71
C ASP A 476 -16.83 8.34 10.27
N ILE A 477 -15.74 8.38 11.03
CA ILE A 477 -15.32 9.58 11.77
C ILE A 477 -14.89 10.74 10.87
N GLN A 478 -15.21 11.94 11.32
CA GLN A 478 -14.73 13.20 10.78
C GLN A 478 -13.36 13.59 11.37
N GLY A 479 -12.70 14.59 10.76
CA GLY A 479 -11.40 15.06 11.25
C GLY A 479 -11.43 15.57 12.70
N ALA A 480 -12.53 16.21 13.12
CA ALA A 480 -12.68 16.65 14.51
C ALA A 480 -12.83 15.46 15.48
N GLU A 481 -13.56 14.43 15.08
CA GLU A 481 -13.80 13.23 15.90
C GLU A 481 -12.53 12.38 16.06
N ASP A 482 -11.65 12.37 15.04
CA ASP A 482 -10.29 11.80 15.11
C ASP A 482 -9.38 12.59 16.08
N HIS A 483 -9.43 13.92 15.98
CA HIS A 483 -8.56 14.79 16.77
C HIS A 483 -8.84 14.69 18.28
N TYR A 484 -10.11 14.79 18.69
CA TYR A 484 -10.53 14.73 20.10
C TYR A 484 -10.91 13.32 20.58
N GLY A 485 -10.84 12.33 19.69
CA GLY A 485 -11.06 10.92 20.00
C GLY A 485 -9.87 10.30 20.73
N ASP A 486 -10.19 9.33 21.57
CA ASP A 486 -9.24 8.56 22.40
C ASP A 486 -8.65 7.35 21.67
N MET A 487 -9.33 6.89 20.63
CA MET A 487 -8.84 5.87 19.71
C MET A 487 -9.38 6.20 18.33
N ASP A 488 -8.52 6.13 17.31
CA ASP A 488 -8.93 6.06 15.92
C ASP A 488 -8.48 4.73 15.34
N PHE A 489 -9.37 4.07 14.60
CA PHE A 489 -9.00 2.85 13.91
C PHE A 489 -9.68 2.73 12.56
N LYS A 490 -9.01 2.00 11.67
CA LYS A 490 -9.36 1.86 10.27
C LYS A 490 -9.42 0.38 9.98
N VAL A 491 -10.56 -0.07 9.46
CA VAL A 491 -10.81 -1.48 9.15
C VAL A 491 -11.14 -1.59 7.68
N ALA A 492 -10.38 -2.38 6.94
CA ALA A 492 -10.67 -2.73 5.56
C ALA A 492 -10.86 -4.23 5.41
N GLY A 493 -11.69 -4.62 4.44
CA GLY A 493 -12.00 -6.01 4.18
C GLY A 493 -13.15 -6.20 3.21
N SER A 494 -13.44 -7.46 2.91
CA SER A 494 -14.61 -7.87 2.14
C SER A 494 -15.72 -8.36 3.08
N ALA A 495 -16.73 -9.03 2.51
CA ALA A 495 -17.73 -9.78 3.26
C ALA A 495 -17.13 -10.99 4.00
N ASP A 496 -16.04 -11.55 3.49
CA ASP A 496 -15.42 -12.79 4.01
C ASP A 496 -14.45 -12.55 5.17
N GLY A 497 -13.98 -11.32 5.34
CA GLY A 497 -13.11 -10.98 6.46
C GLY A 497 -12.35 -9.68 6.30
N ILE A 498 -11.52 -9.39 7.29
CA ILE A 498 -10.62 -8.25 7.36
C ILE A 498 -9.40 -8.52 6.49
N THR A 499 -9.04 -7.55 5.66
CA THR A 499 -7.76 -7.52 4.92
C THR A 499 -6.73 -6.59 5.56
N SER A 500 -7.17 -5.55 6.27
CA SER A 500 -6.28 -4.72 7.08
C SER A 500 -6.97 -4.12 8.30
N LEU A 501 -6.18 -3.88 9.34
CA LEU A 501 -6.58 -3.16 10.54
C LEU A 501 -5.44 -2.21 10.94
N GLN A 502 -5.77 -0.95 11.18
CA GLN A 502 -4.85 0.02 11.77
C GLN A 502 -5.52 0.67 12.97
N MET A 503 -4.85 0.76 14.12
CA MET A 503 -5.37 1.42 15.32
C MET A 503 -4.30 2.33 15.92
N ASP A 504 -4.70 3.51 16.37
CA ASP A 504 -3.92 4.38 17.23
C ASP A 504 -4.75 4.66 18.48
N ILE A 505 -4.20 4.34 19.65
CA ILE A 505 -4.88 4.41 20.94
C ILE A 505 -4.14 5.40 21.83
N LYS A 506 -4.84 6.45 22.24
CA LYS A 506 -4.32 7.52 23.12
C LYS A 506 -4.69 7.30 24.59
N VAL A 507 -5.68 6.46 24.88
CA VAL A 507 -6.21 6.24 26.23
C VAL A 507 -5.86 4.87 26.81
N LYS A 508 -5.79 4.79 28.14
CA LYS A 508 -5.65 3.52 28.86
C LYS A 508 -7.00 2.83 29.07
N GLY A 509 -6.97 1.53 29.35
CA GLY A 509 -8.16 0.79 29.81
C GLY A 509 -9.16 0.42 28.71
N LEU A 510 -8.69 0.19 27.48
CA LEU A 510 -9.51 -0.47 26.46
C LEU A 510 -9.55 -1.97 26.73
N THR A 511 -10.74 -2.48 27.03
CA THR A 511 -10.95 -3.90 27.30
C THR A 511 -11.15 -4.68 26.00
N LYS A 512 -10.90 -6.00 26.04
CA LYS A 512 -11.22 -6.92 24.94
C LYS A 512 -12.67 -6.77 24.47
N LYS A 513 -13.60 -6.55 25.40
CA LYS A 513 -15.03 -6.33 25.11
C LYS A 513 -15.25 -5.07 24.27
N ILE A 514 -14.65 -3.94 24.65
CA ILE A 514 -14.77 -2.69 23.89
C ILE A 514 -14.21 -2.86 22.48
N MET A 515 -13.07 -3.54 22.33
CA MET A 515 -12.48 -3.80 21.01
C MET A 515 -13.39 -4.68 20.13
N ALA A 516 -13.99 -5.73 20.70
CA ALA A 516 -14.92 -6.59 19.98
C ALA A 516 -16.17 -5.83 19.51
N GLU A 517 -16.78 -5.04 20.39
CA GLU A 517 -17.93 -4.19 20.04
C GLU A 517 -17.56 -3.19 18.93
N ALA A 518 -16.38 -2.58 19.02
CA ALA A 518 -15.91 -1.61 18.05
C ALA A 518 -15.66 -2.23 16.66
N LEU A 519 -15.05 -3.42 16.61
CA LEU A 519 -14.83 -4.15 15.35
C LEU A 519 -16.13 -4.66 14.73
N GLU A 520 -17.09 -5.09 15.55
CA GLU A 520 -18.40 -5.52 15.06
C GLU A 520 -19.22 -4.34 14.50
N GLN A 521 -19.16 -3.17 15.15
CA GLN A 521 -19.72 -1.94 14.58
C GLN A 521 -19.01 -1.52 13.28
N ALA A 522 -17.69 -1.69 13.22
CA ALA A 522 -16.91 -1.45 12.00
C ALA A 522 -17.31 -2.38 10.86
N LYS A 523 -17.57 -3.66 11.15
CA LYS A 523 -18.08 -4.63 10.17
C LYS A 523 -19.39 -4.15 9.56
N ARG A 524 -20.35 -3.70 10.36
CA ARG A 524 -21.63 -3.15 9.85
C ARG A 524 -21.39 -1.93 8.95
N GLY A 525 -20.55 -0.99 9.37
CA GLY A 525 -20.18 0.17 8.56
C GLY A 525 -19.50 -0.20 7.24
N ARG A 526 -18.55 -1.15 7.28
CA ARG A 526 -17.85 -1.69 6.11
C ARG A 526 -18.83 -2.35 5.13
N MET A 527 -19.74 -3.20 5.62
CA MET A 527 -20.75 -3.87 4.80
C MET A 527 -21.73 -2.88 4.15
N HIS A 528 -22.11 -1.82 4.86
CA HIS A 528 -22.92 -0.74 4.28
C HIS A 528 -22.21 -0.06 3.10
N ILE A 529 -20.93 0.30 3.27
CA ILE A 529 -20.12 0.92 2.22
C ILE A 529 -19.95 -0.03 1.03
N LEU A 530 -19.65 -1.31 1.31
CA LEU A 530 -19.50 -2.34 0.28
C LEU A 530 -20.79 -2.51 -0.54
N GLY A 531 -21.95 -2.50 0.12
CA GLY A 531 -23.25 -2.52 -0.54
C GLY A 531 -23.42 -1.35 -1.53
N LYS A 532 -23.05 -0.13 -1.12
CA LYS A 532 -23.08 1.06 -1.99
C LYS A 532 -22.13 0.95 -3.18
N MET A 533 -20.97 0.34 -3.00
CA MET A 533 -20.02 0.08 -4.09
C MET A 533 -20.60 -0.91 -5.11
N ASN A 534 -21.19 -2.00 -4.63
CA ASN A 534 -21.78 -3.04 -5.46
C ASN A 534 -23.02 -2.57 -6.23
N GLU A 535 -23.76 -1.58 -5.72
CA GLU A 535 -24.85 -0.93 -6.47
C GLU A 535 -24.35 -0.27 -7.77
N VAL A 536 -23.07 0.14 -7.84
CA VAL A 536 -22.47 0.78 -9.03
C VAL A 536 -21.66 -0.20 -9.88
N LEU A 537 -20.81 -1.02 -9.26
CA LEU A 537 -19.98 -2.00 -9.96
C LEU A 537 -19.79 -3.24 -9.08
N ALA A 538 -20.67 -4.23 -9.26
CA ALA A 538 -20.65 -5.47 -8.48
C ALA A 538 -19.56 -6.46 -8.91
N GLU A 539 -19.21 -6.48 -10.20
CA GLU A 539 -18.22 -7.38 -10.78
C GLU A 539 -17.22 -6.59 -11.64
N PRO A 540 -15.96 -7.03 -11.72
CA PRO A 540 -14.99 -6.45 -12.66
C PRO A 540 -15.50 -6.46 -14.11
N ARG A 541 -15.11 -5.45 -14.88
CA ARG A 541 -15.41 -5.42 -16.32
C ARG A 541 -14.76 -6.62 -17.01
N LYS A 542 -15.47 -7.20 -17.98
CA LYS A 542 -14.97 -8.32 -18.79
C LYS A 542 -13.99 -7.87 -19.86
N GLU A 543 -14.13 -6.63 -20.32
CA GLU A 543 -13.31 -6.05 -21.38
C GLU A 543 -12.33 -5.05 -20.76
N PHE A 544 -11.09 -5.09 -21.24
CA PHE A 544 -10.06 -4.11 -20.89
C PHE A 544 -10.26 -2.81 -21.65
N SER A 545 -9.73 -1.73 -21.09
CA SER A 545 -9.58 -0.46 -21.83
C SER A 545 -8.80 -0.69 -23.13
N GLU A 546 -9.21 0.00 -24.21
CA GLU A 546 -8.48 -0.03 -25.49
C GLU A 546 -7.05 0.52 -25.39
N PHE A 547 -6.76 1.27 -24.33
CA PHE A 547 -5.44 1.83 -24.03
C PHE A 547 -4.61 0.93 -23.11
N ALA A 548 -5.20 -0.13 -22.56
CA ALA A 548 -4.47 -1.07 -21.74
C ALA A 548 -3.55 -1.93 -22.61
N PRO A 549 -2.34 -2.27 -22.13
CA PRO A 549 -1.50 -3.21 -22.84
C PRO A 549 -2.23 -4.54 -22.98
N GLN A 550 -2.08 -5.18 -24.13
CA GLN A 550 -2.64 -6.50 -24.40
C GLN A 550 -1.54 -7.54 -24.23
N ILE A 551 -1.78 -8.55 -23.40
CA ILE A 551 -0.95 -9.75 -23.30
C ILE A 551 -1.69 -10.88 -24.03
N LEU A 552 -1.26 -11.14 -25.26
CA LEU A 552 -1.75 -12.25 -26.07
C LEU A 552 -0.82 -13.44 -25.88
N VAL A 553 -1.39 -14.64 -25.73
CA VAL A 553 -0.63 -15.89 -25.62
C VAL A 553 -0.87 -16.71 -26.87
N ILE A 554 0.21 -17.15 -27.50
CA ILE A 554 0.18 -18.07 -28.64
C ILE A 554 1.10 -19.26 -28.37
N ASP A 555 0.63 -20.46 -28.66
CA ASP A 555 1.45 -21.65 -28.60
C ASP A 555 2.25 -21.79 -29.91
N VAL A 556 3.57 -21.63 -29.79
CA VAL A 556 4.53 -21.83 -30.88
C VAL A 556 5.05 -23.26 -30.79
N PRO A 557 4.95 -24.08 -31.85
CA PRO A 557 5.55 -25.40 -31.88
C PRO A 557 7.05 -25.32 -31.54
N VAL A 558 7.54 -26.24 -30.69
CA VAL A 558 8.91 -26.19 -30.14
C VAL A 558 9.97 -26.18 -31.24
N ASP A 559 9.73 -26.89 -32.35
CA ASP A 559 10.59 -26.91 -33.53
C ASP A 559 10.59 -25.57 -34.30
N LYS A 560 9.56 -24.75 -34.16
CA LYS A 560 9.36 -23.45 -34.81
C LYS A 560 9.83 -22.25 -34.00
N ILE A 561 10.20 -22.43 -32.73
CA ILE A 561 10.77 -21.36 -31.89
C ILE A 561 11.96 -20.67 -32.57
N ARG A 562 12.83 -21.46 -33.22
CA ARG A 562 14.00 -20.95 -33.94
C ARG A 562 13.64 -20.05 -35.12
N ASP A 563 12.53 -20.33 -35.79
CA ASP A 563 12.06 -19.56 -36.95
C ASP A 563 11.52 -18.19 -36.49
N VAL A 564 10.81 -18.15 -35.34
CA VAL A 564 10.29 -16.91 -34.75
C VAL A 564 11.40 -16.02 -34.20
N ILE A 565 12.40 -16.60 -33.51
CA ILE A 565 13.56 -15.83 -33.02
C ILE A 565 14.44 -15.36 -34.18
N GLY A 566 14.70 -16.27 -35.13
CA GLY A 566 15.60 -16.06 -36.26
C GLY A 566 17.08 -15.94 -35.88
N PRO A 567 17.99 -15.89 -36.87
CA PRO A 567 19.44 -15.82 -36.61
C PRO A 567 19.82 -14.61 -35.76
N GLY A 568 20.40 -14.85 -34.58
CA GLY A 568 20.79 -13.80 -33.63
C GLY A 568 19.62 -12.98 -33.07
N GLY A 569 18.38 -13.45 -33.17
CA GLY A 569 17.19 -12.70 -32.73
C GLY A 569 16.75 -11.61 -33.70
N LYS A 570 17.16 -11.66 -34.98
CA LYS A 570 16.84 -10.62 -35.98
C LYS A 570 15.34 -10.57 -36.32
N VAL A 571 14.68 -11.72 -36.41
CA VAL A 571 13.26 -11.79 -36.81
C VAL A 571 12.38 -11.24 -35.70
N ILE A 572 12.54 -11.75 -34.48
CA ILE A 572 11.82 -11.27 -33.30
C ILE A 572 12.04 -9.77 -33.05
N ARG A 573 13.28 -9.26 -33.20
CA ARG A 573 13.55 -7.82 -33.12
C ARG A 573 12.84 -7.02 -34.19
N GLY A 574 12.74 -7.53 -35.42
CA GLY A 574 12.00 -6.89 -36.50
C GLY A 574 10.50 -6.81 -36.24
N ILE A 575 9.90 -7.83 -35.61
CA ILE A 575 8.49 -7.80 -35.19
C ILE A 575 8.31 -6.75 -34.08
N VAL A 576 9.20 -6.76 -33.08
CA VAL A 576 9.21 -5.78 -31.97
C VAL A 576 9.34 -4.34 -32.48
N GLU A 577 10.26 -4.06 -33.42
CA GLU A 577 10.43 -2.72 -34.00
C GLU A 577 9.21 -2.25 -34.81
N LYS A 578 8.57 -3.15 -35.57
CA LYS A 578 7.42 -2.80 -36.41
C LYS A 578 6.14 -2.57 -35.62
N THR A 579 5.96 -3.35 -34.55
CA THR A 579 4.69 -3.38 -33.80
C THR A 579 4.78 -2.63 -32.47
N GLY A 580 5.99 -2.39 -31.96
CA GLY A 580 6.19 -1.89 -30.60
C GLY A 580 5.86 -2.91 -29.51
N ALA A 581 5.48 -4.14 -29.88
CA ALA A 581 5.19 -5.21 -28.93
C ALA A 581 6.48 -5.80 -28.35
N LYS A 582 6.42 -6.32 -27.12
CA LYS A 582 7.44 -7.18 -26.52
C LYS A 582 7.02 -8.63 -26.69
N ILE A 583 7.94 -9.47 -27.13
CA ILE A 583 7.69 -10.88 -27.37
C ILE A 583 8.63 -11.68 -26.47
N ASP A 584 8.07 -12.55 -25.64
CA ASP A 584 8.79 -13.48 -24.78
C ASP A 584 8.38 -14.91 -25.13
N ILE A 585 9.33 -15.77 -25.47
CA ILE A 585 9.07 -17.15 -25.90
C ILE A 585 9.77 -18.08 -24.91
N GLU A 586 8.98 -18.86 -24.19
CA GLU A 586 9.50 -19.89 -23.30
C GLU A 586 9.96 -21.13 -24.09
N ASP A 587 10.90 -21.89 -23.52
CA ASP A 587 11.34 -23.19 -24.06
C ASP A 587 10.19 -24.21 -24.18
N SER A 588 9.08 -23.96 -23.48
CA SER A 588 7.84 -24.73 -23.55
C SER A 588 7.07 -24.55 -24.88
N GLY A 589 7.40 -23.51 -25.66
CA GLY A 589 6.65 -23.08 -26.83
C GLY A 589 5.61 -21.99 -26.54
N LYS A 590 5.34 -21.65 -25.28
CA LYS A 590 4.46 -20.53 -24.96
C LYS A 590 5.11 -19.20 -25.31
N CYS A 591 4.46 -18.46 -26.21
CA CYS A 591 4.87 -17.14 -26.64
C CYS A 591 3.90 -16.08 -26.09
N PHE A 592 4.43 -15.13 -25.33
CA PHE A 592 3.71 -13.99 -24.76
C PHE A 592 4.00 -12.75 -25.61
N VAL A 593 2.97 -12.23 -26.26
CA VAL A 593 3.01 -11.00 -27.05
C VAL A 593 2.37 -9.90 -26.22
N THR A 594 3.19 -8.98 -25.72
CA THR A 594 2.75 -7.83 -24.93
C THR A 594 2.82 -6.56 -25.77
N ALA A 595 1.67 -6.00 -26.14
CA ALA A 595 1.60 -4.82 -26.99
C ALA A 595 1.05 -3.59 -26.24
N PRO A 596 1.42 -2.36 -26.65
CA PRO A 596 0.92 -1.14 -26.02
C PRO A 596 -0.59 -0.92 -26.21
N ASP A 597 -1.17 -1.48 -27.27
CA ASP A 597 -2.59 -1.43 -27.57
C ASP A 597 -3.02 -2.68 -28.38
N THR A 598 -4.33 -2.85 -28.56
CA THR A 598 -4.91 -4.00 -29.28
C THR A 598 -4.45 -4.11 -30.72
N LYS A 599 -4.30 -3.00 -31.45
CA LYS A 599 -3.91 -3.03 -32.86
C LYS A 599 -2.48 -3.50 -33.03
N ALA A 600 -1.58 -3.04 -32.17
CA ALA A 600 -0.20 -3.49 -32.12
C ALA A 600 -0.11 -4.98 -31.76
N GLY A 601 -0.96 -5.44 -30.83
CA GLY A 601 -1.02 -6.85 -30.40
C GLY A 601 -1.43 -7.79 -31.53
N GLU A 602 -2.55 -7.48 -32.19
CA GLU A 602 -3.06 -8.26 -33.32
C GLU A 602 -2.06 -8.29 -34.49
N ALA A 603 -1.39 -7.17 -34.76
CA ALA A 603 -0.36 -7.11 -35.80
C ALA A 603 0.84 -8.00 -35.47
N ALA A 604 1.31 -8.01 -34.22
CA ALA A 604 2.41 -8.87 -33.79
C ALA A 604 2.01 -10.36 -33.79
N LEU A 605 0.82 -10.68 -33.30
CA LEU A 605 0.28 -12.03 -33.31
C LEU A 605 0.22 -12.57 -34.75
N LYS A 606 -0.34 -11.80 -35.68
CA LYS A 606 -0.43 -12.17 -37.09
C LYS A 606 0.95 -12.44 -37.71
N MET A 607 1.95 -11.61 -37.41
CA MET A 607 3.32 -11.84 -37.90
C MET A 607 3.92 -13.14 -37.36
N ILE A 608 3.61 -13.53 -36.12
CA ILE A 608 4.06 -14.80 -35.53
C ILE A 608 3.30 -15.96 -36.13
N GLU A 609 1.97 -15.86 -36.28
CA GLU A 609 1.12 -16.85 -36.93
C GLU A 609 1.59 -17.15 -38.36
N ASP A 610 1.92 -16.11 -39.13
CA ASP A 610 2.44 -16.24 -40.49
C ASP A 610 3.79 -16.99 -40.53
N LEU A 611 4.62 -16.90 -39.48
CA LEU A 611 5.91 -17.59 -39.38
C LEU A 611 5.77 -19.06 -38.95
N ILE A 612 4.77 -19.38 -38.12
CA ILE A 612 4.50 -20.74 -37.67
C ILE A 612 3.51 -21.47 -38.56
N ALA A 613 2.90 -20.78 -39.53
CA ALA A 613 1.95 -21.34 -40.47
C ALA A 613 2.56 -22.54 -41.20
N VAL A 614 1.81 -23.63 -41.26
CA VAL A 614 2.17 -24.83 -42.02
C VAL A 614 1.31 -24.87 -43.28
N PRO A 615 1.89 -25.20 -44.45
CA PRO A 615 1.12 -25.35 -45.67
C PRO A 615 0.12 -26.51 -45.55
N GLU A 616 -1.15 -26.24 -45.79
CA GLU A 616 -2.24 -27.22 -45.71
C GLU A 616 -2.64 -27.71 -47.10
N GLU A 617 -2.75 -29.02 -47.26
CA GLU A 617 -3.22 -29.62 -48.51
C GLU A 617 -4.68 -29.20 -48.79
N GLY A 618 -4.94 -28.72 -50.01
CA GLY A 618 -6.24 -28.23 -50.44
C GLY A 618 -6.50 -26.75 -50.18
N LYS A 619 -5.61 -26.03 -49.47
CA LYS A 619 -5.75 -24.59 -49.21
C LYS A 619 -5.11 -23.76 -50.33
N SER A 620 -5.69 -22.58 -50.59
CA SER A 620 -5.21 -21.65 -51.61
C SER A 620 -4.40 -20.53 -50.96
N TYR A 621 -3.25 -20.21 -51.56
CA TYR A 621 -2.33 -19.18 -51.10
C TYR A 621 -2.04 -18.19 -52.24
N LEU A 622 -1.91 -16.91 -51.91
CA LEU A 622 -1.32 -15.93 -52.81
C LEU A 622 0.20 -16.00 -52.60
N GLY A 623 0.91 -16.57 -53.56
CA GLY A 623 2.34 -16.79 -53.44
C GLY A 623 3.13 -15.98 -54.45
N ARG A 624 4.37 -15.64 -54.12
CA ARG A 624 5.28 -14.90 -55.00
C ARG A 624 6.23 -15.87 -55.69
N VAL A 625 6.39 -15.74 -57.01
CA VAL A 625 7.34 -16.57 -57.76
C VAL A 625 8.76 -16.16 -57.40
N THR A 626 9.50 -17.07 -56.76
CA THR A 626 10.90 -16.83 -56.38
C THR A 626 11.85 -17.19 -57.50
N ARG A 627 11.54 -18.26 -58.25
CA ARG A 627 12.36 -18.71 -59.38
C ARG A 627 11.55 -19.48 -60.42
N VAL A 628 11.82 -19.24 -61.70
CA VAL A 628 11.25 -20.00 -62.81
C VAL A 628 12.25 -21.04 -63.31
N VAL A 629 11.78 -22.25 -63.62
CA VAL A 629 12.56 -23.36 -64.20
C VAL A 629 11.83 -23.98 -65.39
N ASP A 630 12.53 -24.74 -66.25
CA ASP A 630 11.93 -25.27 -67.48
C ASP A 630 10.68 -26.15 -67.27
N PHE A 631 10.56 -26.77 -66.09
CA PHE A 631 9.46 -27.67 -65.75
C PHE A 631 8.43 -27.08 -64.76
N GLY A 632 8.57 -25.82 -64.36
CA GLY A 632 7.64 -25.17 -63.42
C GLY A 632 8.16 -23.88 -62.81
N ALA A 633 7.51 -23.42 -61.75
CA ALA A 633 7.94 -22.26 -60.98
C ALA A 633 7.96 -22.61 -59.48
N PHE A 634 8.98 -22.13 -58.77
CA PHE A 634 8.98 -22.13 -57.31
C PHE A 634 8.24 -20.89 -56.83
N VAL A 635 7.21 -21.13 -56.01
CA VAL A 635 6.35 -20.09 -55.48
C VAL A 635 6.45 -20.13 -53.96
N GLU A 636 6.89 -19.03 -53.36
CA GLU A 636 6.87 -18.86 -51.91
C GLU A 636 5.43 -18.57 -51.48
N ILE A 637 4.84 -19.51 -50.74
CA ILE A 637 3.45 -19.46 -50.30
C ILE A 637 3.31 -19.04 -48.84
N LEU A 638 4.38 -19.21 -48.06
CA LEU A 638 4.54 -18.80 -46.67
C LEU A 638 6.01 -18.39 -46.49
N PRO A 639 6.35 -17.52 -45.52
CA PRO A 639 7.72 -17.06 -45.31
C PRO A 639 8.73 -18.22 -45.22
N GLY A 640 9.69 -18.27 -46.14
CA GLY A 640 10.72 -19.32 -46.20
C GLY A 640 10.24 -20.70 -46.67
N THR A 641 8.98 -20.82 -47.13
CA THR A 641 8.39 -22.08 -47.59
C THR A 641 8.00 -21.99 -49.07
N GLU A 642 8.74 -22.70 -49.92
CA GLU A 642 8.51 -22.77 -51.36
C GLU A 642 7.76 -24.05 -51.76
N GLY A 643 6.76 -23.90 -52.63
CA GLY A 643 6.15 -25.01 -53.33
C GLY A 643 6.47 -24.99 -54.82
N LEU A 644 6.44 -26.15 -55.46
CA LEU A 644 6.64 -26.29 -56.90
C LEU A 644 5.29 -26.26 -57.61
N LEU A 645 5.08 -25.21 -58.42
CA LEU A 645 4.02 -25.13 -59.42
C LEU A 645 4.53 -25.76 -60.72
N HIS A 646 4.19 -27.02 -60.95
CA HIS A 646 4.62 -27.75 -62.15
C HIS A 646 3.95 -27.19 -63.41
N ILE A 647 4.64 -27.23 -64.57
CA ILE A 647 4.14 -26.68 -65.84
C ILE A 647 2.75 -27.21 -66.26
N SER A 648 2.42 -28.46 -65.88
CA SER A 648 1.11 -29.07 -66.14
C SER A 648 -0.03 -28.52 -65.28
N GLU A 649 0.30 -27.82 -64.20
CA GLU A 649 -0.62 -27.31 -63.19
C GLU A 649 -0.77 -25.78 -63.25
N ILE A 650 -0.25 -25.13 -64.31
CA ILE A 650 -0.30 -23.67 -64.49
C ILE A 650 -1.64 -23.20 -65.08
N ALA A 651 -2.18 -23.91 -66.08
CA ALA A 651 -3.35 -23.48 -66.85
C ALA A 651 -4.20 -24.68 -67.35
N ASN A 652 -5.42 -24.40 -67.82
CA ASN A 652 -6.35 -25.40 -68.37
C ASN A 652 -5.99 -25.88 -69.79
N TYR A 653 -4.97 -25.29 -70.42
CA TYR A 653 -4.42 -25.66 -71.72
C TYR A 653 -2.95 -26.05 -71.61
N ARG A 654 -2.40 -26.62 -72.70
CA ARG A 654 -1.00 -27.04 -72.74
C ARG A 654 -0.08 -25.83 -72.86
N VAL A 655 0.56 -25.47 -71.75
CA VAL A 655 1.62 -24.45 -71.69
C VAL A 655 2.89 -24.99 -72.35
N ARG A 656 3.52 -24.20 -73.23
CA ARG A 656 4.76 -24.57 -73.94
C ARG A 656 6.02 -24.15 -73.16
N GLN A 657 6.03 -22.94 -72.62
CA GLN A 657 7.08 -22.45 -71.73
C GLN A 657 6.44 -21.80 -70.49
N VAL A 658 7.03 -22.01 -69.31
CA VAL A 658 6.52 -21.44 -68.04
C VAL A 658 6.51 -19.92 -68.08
N THR A 659 7.53 -19.33 -68.72
CA THR A 659 7.71 -17.88 -68.89
C THR A 659 6.62 -17.20 -69.72
N ASP A 660 5.83 -17.97 -70.48
CA ASP A 660 4.69 -17.43 -71.24
C ASP A 660 3.54 -17.03 -70.31
N GLU A 661 3.48 -17.62 -69.11
CA GLU A 661 2.37 -17.48 -68.17
C GLU A 661 2.78 -16.78 -66.86
N ILE A 662 4.02 -16.97 -66.42
CA ILE A 662 4.48 -16.52 -65.11
C ILE A 662 5.96 -16.12 -65.16
N GLN A 663 6.29 -14.98 -64.58
CA GLN A 663 7.64 -14.44 -64.46
C GLN A 663 8.14 -14.46 -63.01
N GLU A 664 9.46 -14.37 -62.83
CA GLU A 664 10.04 -14.21 -61.49
C GLU A 664 9.57 -12.89 -60.88
N GLY A 665 9.09 -12.98 -59.64
CA GLY A 665 8.53 -11.84 -58.91
C GLY A 665 7.01 -11.69 -59.00
N ASP A 666 6.33 -12.41 -59.89
CA ASP A 666 4.86 -12.37 -60.02
C ASP A 666 4.15 -12.90 -58.78
N GLU A 667 3.00 -12.31 -58.43
CA GLU A 667 2.09 -12.82 -57.41
C GLU A 667 0.99 -13.67 -58.06
N VAL A 668 0.94 -14.95 -57.71
CA VAL A 668 0.01 -15.93 -58.29
C VAL A 668 -0.78 -16.66 -57.21
N MET A 669 -2.09 -16.78 -57.42
CA MET A 669 -2.94 -17.65 -56.59
C MET A 669 -2.71 -19.11 -56.95
N VAL A 670 -2.35 -19.91 -55.96
CA VAL A 670 -2.01 -21.33 -56.10
C VAL A 670 -2.64 -22.16 -55.00
N LYS A 671 -3.13 -23.36 -55.33
CA LYS A 671 -3.68 -24.34 -54.38
C LYS A 671 -2.64 -25.39 -54.07
N VAL A 672 -2.46 -25.74 -52.80
CA VAL A 672 -1.64 -26.90 -52.42
C VAL A 672 -2.40 -28.16 -52.80
N ILE A 673 -1.79 -29.01 -53.63
CA ILE A 673 -2.40 -30.26 -54.13
C ILE A 673 -1.70 -31.51 -53.60
N GLY A 674 -0.65 -31.35 -52.78
CA GLY A 674 0.02 -32.48 -52.15
C GLY A 674 1.21 -32.05 -51.30
N LEU A 675 1.36 -32.69 -50.14
CA LEU A 675 2.49 -32.56 -49.23
C LEU A 675 3.28 -33.88 -49.23
N GLU A 676 4.49 -33.88 -49.82
CA GLU A 676 5.32 -35.08 -49.84
C GLU A 676 6.10 -35.26 -48.53
N ARG A 677 6.36 -36.52 -48.15
CA ARG A 677 7.11 -36.88 -46.92
C ARG A 677 8.54 -36.32 -46.85
N ASN A 678 9.09 -35.85 -47.98
CA ASN A 678 10.41 -35.25 -48.10
C ASN A 678 10.38 -33.71 -47.91
N GLY A 679 9.22 -33.13 -47.55
CA GLY A 679 9.03 -31.69 -47.38
C GLY A 679 8.72 -30.92 -48.67
N LYS A 680 8.58 -31.60 -49.82
CA LYS A 680 8.21 -30.96 -51.09
C LYS A 680 6.71 -30.70 -51.16
N ILE A 681 6.35 -29.48 -51.54
CA ILE A 681 4.97 -29.01 -51.65
C ILE A 681 4.61 -28.90 -53.13
N ARG A 682 3.51 -29.52 -53.53
CA ARG A 682 3.00 -29.44 -54.90
C ARG A 682 1.90 -28.40 -54.99
N LEU A 683 2.02 -27.48 -55.93
CA LEU A 683 1.09 -26.37 -56.15
C LEU A 683 0.36 -26.53 -57.49
N SER A 684 -0.87 -26.03 -57.55
CA SER A 684 -1.67 -25.94 -58.77
C SER A 684 -2.43 -24.62 -58.85
N ARG A 685 -2.18 -23.88 -59.93
CA ARG A 685 -2.98 -22.71 -60.34
C ARG A 685 -4.20 -23.17 -61.13
N LYS A 686 -4.04 -24.24 -61.92
CA LYS A 686 -5.10 -24.91 -62.68
C LYS A 686 -6.28 -25.32 -61.81
N ALA A 687 -6.04 -25.82 -60.60
CA ALA A 687 -7.09 -26.21 -59.65
C ALA A 687 -7.99 -25.03 -59.18
N LEU A 688 -7.62 -23.78 -59.49
CA LEU A 688 -8.38 -22.57 -59.18
C LEU A 688 -9.02 -21.92 -60.42
N LEU A 689 -8.67 -22.39 -61.61
CA LEU A 689 -9.20 -21.91 -62.88
C LEU A 689 -10.36 -22.83 -63.27
N VAL A 690 -11.59 -22.37 -63.02
CA VAL A 690 -12.82 -23.08 -63.42
C VAL A 690 -12.89 -23.26 -64.93
#